data_AF-A0A7W1U177-F1
#
_entry.id   AF-A0A7W1U177-F1
#
_cell.length_a   1.000
_cell.length_b   1.000
_cell.length_c   1.000
_cell.angle_alpha   90.00
_cell.angle_beta   90.00
_cell.angle_gamma   90.00
#
_symmetry.space_group_name_H-M   'P 1'
#
loop_
_entity.id
_entity.type
_entity.pdbx_description
1 polymer ?
#
loop_
_entity_poly.entity_id
_entity_poly.type
_entity_poly.pdbx_seq_one_letter_code
_entity_poly.pdbx_strand_id
1 'polypeptide(L)'
;MMIDLSPQLPHSKESSPHALPLSFHPSFYAVHDKLKKWFVRFPFSVDESAFSDLALLYLLASKKYLDHRNAGHLFRLVLSLHRIQKKLVRSATFAPQVRHLAIRWIPTNLLFPFANKPVLGCLIGFNLMNRYEVFDEDNVVLALQKYLPQLRLVKESSYYHTSQHKNLKIFYFEIEKRNGASFSLEEQNLLKRRLEAKVKKSIQPLSPTIFMGLNDEEIYKNILVLSQEIQSLQDAPQAYITLDQQTRNEIIFRINLVHISPFHRFSLKERFFDSTFFLERVLTVRHIENHPIQAHIFRLHLPRKASLLRSDGSLDFYSARQKVVALMTNAIGDFRDYNGGIIIKQQELLQDFKERFLDLSTRDPELLETFFYAITPLEKQVVLPLDTMATLFTHYLENRKDVVQDGLLYSFKRYQDEQWIYLVVHGTDPSLIQTVTGVLQEQNHAAVDVAYNFIDTTSDGVLFNCILNQSDPEVESLIQGLQEALHKWHLKMKSRQVLRIGLEYSLVSLDPRIGGETVSGNVLRLLFEGLTRFNPNGNVENGMAESIEISSNSRLYTFKLRHALWNNGSPVTAYDFEYAWKKILSPDFKTSFAYLFYPIKNAKEAKEGKVSSDEIGIRVLDDRTFVVELVRPAPYFLQSIADPIFSPIHRFIDQQHPQWPYQSENGYPCNGPFQLKVNQPNQGYQLIKNPCYWDTRHIALDQIILPLVNPAQAIQAFHKNEIDWLGSPFGGWHSIFTPGKDDRIVSFPHSLVCWCVFNTRNALFKHQKLRQAFAHAIERSQITANAYVPLTPAFSPLLPYYRDNHHSLFPSCNPDKARQLFEEALSEMNLTVAEIPKISLIFHESGIREHTAVCLRQQFKECFGIDCELKPLPWNAVFQKLTSGDFTMGLMHWTSLVDDPIYATLNAFKSAAQEVNFAKWENPHFQKLLETSEQEANPFQRSSYLLQAEEILSNEMPIIPLFYQAYQALIKKDIHVVFRKPCGPFNIANSFRKGDSI
;
A
#
# COMPACT_ATOMS: atom_id res chain seq x y z
N MET A 1 37.09 -31.27 -17.52
CA MET A 1 37.82 -30.74 -16.35
C MET A 1 36.79 -30.44 -15.28
N MET A 2 36.65 -31.34 -14.32
CA MET A 2 35.86 -31.14 -13.09
C MET A 2 36.62 -30.18 -12.17
N ILE A 3 35.91 -29.28 -11.49
CA ILE A 3 36.28 -28.85 -10.15
C ILE A 3 35.02 -28.89 -9.28
N ASP A 4 35.08 -29.82 -8.35
CA ASP A 4 34.19 -30.12 -7.23
C ASP A 4 34.52 -29.18 -6.06
N LEU A 5 33.50 -28.62 -5.41
CA LEU A 5 33.60 -27.93 -4.13
C LEU A 5 32.35 -28.23 -3.30
N SER A 6 32.28 -29.47 -2.84
CA SER A 6 31.44 -29.89 -1.72
C SER A 6 32.11 -29.56 -0.37
N PRO A 7 31.41 -28.98 0.62
CA PRO A 7 31.87 -28.98 2.01
C PRO A 7 31.48 -30.29 2.70
N GLN A 8 32.48 -30.95 3.25
CA GLN A 8 32.43 -32.23 3.94
C GLN A 8 31.62 -32.17 5.25
N LEU A 9 30.75 -33.16 5.45
CA LEU A 9 30.23 -33.57 6.75
C LEU A 9 31.30 -34.37 7.50
N PRO A 10 31.54 -34.15 8.81
CA PRO A 10 32.45 -34.99 9.57
C PRO A 10 31.76 -36.31 9.95
N HIS A 11 32.29 -37.42 9.44
CA HIS A 11 31.98 -38.77 9.91
C HIS A 11 32.60 -39.01 11.30
N SER A 12 31.78 -39.49 12.24
CA SER A 12 32.30 -40.34 13.33
C SER A 12 31.31 -41.47 13.69
N LYS A 13 31.76 -42.68 13.32
CA LYS A 13 31.63 -44.03 13.90
C LYS A 13 30.28 -44.59 14.36
N GLU A 14 30.04 -45.81 13.83
CA GLU A 14 29.03 -46.81 14.16
C GLU A 14 28.91 -47.12 15.67
N SER A 15 27.69 -47.14 16.21
CA SER A 15 27.26 -48.10 17.24
C SER A 15 25.73 -48.09 17.49
N SER A 16 25.08 -49.17 17.05
CA SER A 16 23.77 -49.71 17.48
C SER A 16 22.45 -48.95 17.16
N PRO A 17 21.36 -49.70 16.86
CA PRO A 17 20.06 -49.14 16.55
C PRO A 17 19.30 -48.82 17.84
N HIS A 18 19.46 -47.61 18.37
CA HIS A 18 18.52 -47.10 19.36
C HIS A 18 17.26 -46.60 18.64
N ALA A 19 16.22 -47.41 18.78
CA ALA A 19 14.82 -47.19 18.45
C ALA A 19 14.42 -45.70 18.36
N LEU A 20 13.76 -45.32 17.27
CA LEU A 20 12.75 -44.26 17.29
C LEU A 20 11.49 -44.85 17.94
N PRO A 21 11.14 -44.56 19.20
CA PRO A 21 9.86 -44.96 19.74
C PRO A 21 8.90 -43.81 19.51
N LEU A 22 7.95 -43.94 18.60
CA LEU A 22 6.63 -43.30 18.62
C LEU A 22 5.94 -43.55 17.29
N SER A 23 4.95 -44.44 17.28
CA SER A 23 3.96 -44.45 16.21
C SER A 23 3.26 -43.08 16.21
N PHE A 24 3.51 -42.23 15.21
CA PHE A 24 2.80 -40.97 15.08
C PHE A 24 1.29 -41.23 14.96
N HIS A 25 0.48 -40.29 15.44
CA HIS A 25 -0.97 -40.35 15.33
C HIS A 25 -1.40 -40.64 13.86
N PRO A 26 -2.43 -41.48 13.58
CA PRO A 26 -2.78 -41.90 12.21
C PRO A 26 -2.99 -40.75 11.21
N SER A 27 -3.43 -39.59 11.68
CA SER A 27 -3.58 -38.38 10.84
C SER A 27 -2.24 -37.85 10.31
N PHE A 28 -1.11 -38.16 10.94
CA PHE A 28 0.23 -37.72 10.51
C PHE A 28 0.53 -38.20 9.10
N TYR A 29 0.37 -39.51 8.85
CA TYR A 29 0.62 -40.11 7.54
C TYR A 29 -0.32 -39.56 6.46
N ALA A 30 -1.59 -39.28 6.82
CA ALA A 30 -2.55 -38.67 5.90
C ALA A 30 -2.20 -37.21 5.55
N VAL A 31 -1.68 -36.44 6.50
CA VAL A 31 -1.19 -35.07 6.25
C VAL A 31 0.12 -35.10 5.46
N HIS A 32 1.02 -36.03 5.79
CA HIS A 32 2.29 -36.25 5.10
C HIS A 32 2.08 -36.58 3.62
N ASP A 33 1.17 -37.50 3.28
CA ASP A 33 0.86 -37.85 1.89
C ASP A 33 0.25 -36.65 1.12
N LYS A 34 -0.62 -35.87 1.78
CA LYS A 34 -1.13 -34.62 1.22
C LYS A 34 -0.03 -33.59 0.97
N LEU A 35 0.92 -33.43 1.89
CA LEU A 35 2.09 -32.56 1.71
C LEU A 35 2.98 -33.04 0.58
N LYS A 36 3.21 -34.35 0.45
CA LYS A 36 3.97 -34.92 -0.67
C LYS A 36 3.32 -34.63 -2.02
N LYS A 37 2.01 -34.86 -2.16
CA LYS A 37 1.25 -34.53 -3.38
C LYS A 37 1.26 -33.02 -3.66
N TRP A 38 1.19 -32.20 -2.61
CA TRP A 38 1.22 -30.75 -2.75
C TRP A 38 2.61 -30.23 -3.13
N PHE A 39 3.67 -30.82 -2.59
CA PHE A 39 5.05 -30.52 -2.91
C PHE A 39 5.34 -30.80 -4.39
N VAL A 40 4.89 -31.95 -4.91
CA VAL A 40 5.01 -32.29 -6.34
C VAL A 40 4.22 -31.32 -7.22
N ARG A 41 3.03 -30.91 -6.80
CA ARG A 41 2.17 -29.99 -7.57
C ARG A 41 2.63 -28.53 -7.50
N PHE A 42 3.33 -28.12 -6.44
CA PHE A 42 3.75 -26.74 -6.20
C PHE A 42 5.16 -26.64 -5.56
N PRO A 43 6.22 -27.09 -6.26
CA PRO A 43 7.57 -27.25 -5.70
C PRO A 43 8.22 -25.95 -5.23
N PHE A 44 7.79 -24.79 -5.75
CA PHE A 44 8.31 -23.48 -5.34
C PHE A 44 7.61 -22.89 -4.10
N SER A 45 6.47 -23.45 -3.68
CA SER A 45 5.64 -22.89 -2.59
C SER A 45 5.85 -23.56 -1.22
N VAL A 46 6.41 -24.76 -1.22
CA VAL A 46 6.64 -25.62 -0.05
C VAL A 46 7.97 -26.33 -0.30
N ASP A 47 8.95 -26.20 0.60
CA ASP A 47 10.21 -26.96 0.52
C ASP A 47 10.24 -28.10 1.56
N GLU A 48 11.34 -28.86 1.63
CA GLU A 48 11.50 -29.96 2.58
C GLU A 48 11.30 -29.54 4.05
N SER A 49 11.52 -28.27 4.40
CA SER A 49 11.33 -27.80 5.77
C SER A 49 9.86 -27.83 6.23
N ALA A 50 8.89 -27.90 5.31
CA ALA A 50 7.48 -28.09 5.68
C ALA A 50 7.20 -29.47 6.29
N PHE A 51 8.02 -30.49 5.98
CA PHE A 51 7.94 -31.78 6.66
C PHE A 51 8.51 -31.72 8.08
N SER A 52 9.47 -30.81 8.32
CA SER A 52 9.95 -30.51 9.67
C SER A 52 8.90 -29.77 10.49
N ASP A 53 8.19 -28.80 9.88
CA ASP A 53 7.04 -28.11 10.50
C ASP A 53 5.91 -29.10 10.86
N LEU A 54 5.66 -30.11 10.01
CA LEU A 54 4.71 -31.19 10.29
C LEU A 54 5.13 -32.00 11.52
N ALA A 55 6.39 -32.45 11.56
CA ALA A 55 6.91 -33.24 12.68
C ALA A 55 6.84 -32.46 14.00
N LEU A 56 7.20 -31.18 13.95
CA LEU A 56 7.15 -30.28 15.09
C LEU A 56 5.72 -30.08 15.62
N LEU A 57 4.74 -29.86 14.74
CA LEU A 57 3.33 -29.74 15.14
C LEU A 57 2.84 -31.00 15.87
N TYR A 58 3.18 -32.19 15.37
CA TYR A 58 2.74 -33.45 15.97
C TYR A 58 3.51 -33.81 17.25
N LEU A 59 4.71 -33.28 17.43
CA LEU A 59 5.46 -33.41 18.68
C LEU A 59 4.86 -32.55 19.80
N LEU A 60 4.36 -31.36 19.46
CA LEU A 60 3.91 -30.36 20.42
C LEU A 60 2.38 -30.38 20.66
N ALA A 61 1.61 -30.97 19.75
CA ALA A 61 0.18 -31.13 19.90
C ALA A 61 -0.19 -32.28 20.87
N SER A 62 -1.17 -32.03 21.75
CA SER A 62 -1.71 -33.10 22.60
C SER A 62 -2.45 -34.16 21.75
N LYS A 63 -2.47 -35.41 22.21
CA LYS A 63 -3.24 -36.49 21.55
C LYS A 63 -4.72 -36.09 21.38
N LYS A 64 -5.28 -35.51 22.45
CA LYS A 64 -6.65 -34.96 22.49
C LYS A 64 -6.85 -33.84 21.47
N TYR A 65 -5.84 -33.00 21.22
CA TYR A 65 -5.91 -32.00 20.16
C TYR A 65 -6.03 -32.66 18.78
N LEU A 66 -5.18 -33.65 18.49
CA LEU A 66 -5.14 -34.33 17.19
C LEU A 66 -6.40 -35.16 16.91
N ASP A 67 -6.98 -35.82 17.92
CA ASP A 67 -8.17 -36.67 17.78
C ASP A 67 -9.41 -35.89 17.29
N HIS A 68 -9.56 -34.62 17.67
CA HIS A 68 -10.74 -33.81 17.32
C HIS A 68 -10.62 -33.06 15.98
N ARG A 69 -9.51 -33.20 15.23
CA ARG A 69 -9.31 -32.47 13.96
C ARG A 69 -9.07 -33.42 12.80
N ASN A 70 -9.65 -33.10 11.65
CA ASN A 70 -9.40 -33.84 10.43
C ASN A 70 -8.01 -33.51 9.84
N ALA A 71 -7.50 -34.45 9.03
CA ALA A 71 -6.23 -34.27 8.32
C ALA A 71 -6.23 -33.07 7.35
N GLY A 72 -7.40 -32.61 6.86
CA GLY A 72 -7.49 -31.43 6.00
C GLY A 72 -7.18 -30.12 6.72
N HIS A 73 -7.63 -29.98 7.97
CA HIS A 73 -7.34 -28.84 8.83
C HIS A 73 -5.86 -28.82 9.21
N LEU A 74 -5.34 -29.94 9.70
CA LEU A 74 -3.94 -30.07 10.08
C LEU A 74 -3.01 -29.78 8.89
N PHE A 75 -3.36 -30.24 7.69
CA PHE A 75 -2.67 -29.88 6.46
C PHE A 75 -2.68 -28.36 6.17
N ARG A 76 -3.85 -27.70 6.27
CA ARG A 76 -3.95 -26.24 6.07
C ARG A 76 -3.18 -25.46 7.13
N LEU A 77 -3.14 -25.96 8.36
CA LEU A 77 -2.37 -25.37 9.46
C LEU A 77 -0.87 -25.46 9.17
N VAL A 78 -0.35 -26.63 8.80
CA VAL A 78 1.08 -26.82 8.46
C VAL A 78 1.49 -25.95 7.27
N LEU A 79 0.68 -25.89 6.21
CA LEU A 79 0.97 -25.00 5.08
C LEU A 79 0.93 -23.51 5.46
N SER A 80 0.01 -23.13 6.34
CA SER A 80 -0.11 -21.74 6.82
C SER A 80 1.09 -21.36 7.69
N LEU A 81 1.53 -22.28 8.55
CA LEU A 81 2.73 -22.18 9.38
C LEU A 81 3.98 -21.97 8.51
N HIS A 82 4.19 -22.88 7.56
CA HIS A 82 5.33 -22.84 6.66
C HIS A 82 5.41 -21.52 5.86
N ARG A 83 4.28 -21.06 5.32
CA ARG A 83 4.21 -19.80 4.55
C ARG A 83 4.50 -18.57 5.40
N ILE A 84 3.99 -18.52 6.63
CA ILE A 84 4.27 -17.41 7.55
C ILE A 84 5.74 -17.38 7.92
N GLN A 85 6.33 -18.54 8.24
CA GLN A 85 7.76 -18.63 8.55
C GLN A 85 8.62 -18.12 7.39
N LYS A 86 8.42 -18.62 6.16
CA LYS A 86 9.19 -18.15 5.01
C LYS A 86 9.03 -16.66 4.74
N LYS A 87 7.80 -16.14 4.87
CA LYS A 87 7.54 -14.71 4.70
C LYS A 87 8.34 -13.90 5.71
N LEU A 88 8.29 -14.26 6.98
CA LEU A 88 8.95 -13.53 8.06
C LEU A 88 10.48 -13.65 8.00
N VAL A 89 11.01 -14.83 7.69
CA VAL A 89 12.46 -15.03 7.49
C VAL A 89 12.95 -14.11 6.37
N ARG A 90 12.28 -14.12 5.20
CA ARG A 90 12.66 -13.25 4.09
C ARG A 90 12.59 -11.77 4.49
N SER A 91 11.47 -11.32 5.06
CA SER A 91 11.30 -9.93 5.47
C SER A 91 12.34 -9.49 6.52
N ALA A 92 12.67 -10.35 7.49
CA ALA A 92 13.68 -10.07 8.51
C ALA A 92 15.11 -10.04 7.95
N THR A 93 15.43 -10.85 6.93
CA THR A 93 16.75 -10.80 6.27
C THR A 93 16.95 -9.52 5.46
N PHE A 94 15.90 -9.00 4.82
CA PHE A 94 16.00 -7.79 3.99
C PHE A 94 15.91 -6.48 4.79
N ALA A 95 15.14 -6.46 5.89
CA ALA A 95 14.99 -5.30 6.76
C ALA A 95 15.09 -5.72 8.23
N PRO A 96 16.31 -5.97 8.75
CA PRO A 96 16.52 -6.51 10.09
C PRO A 96 16.14 -5.53 11.20
N GLN A 97 16.08 -4.22 10.89
CA GLN A 97 15.76 -3.14 11.82
C GLN A 97 14.26 -2.81 11.91
N VAL A 98 13.39 -3.62 11.29
CA VAL A 98 11.94 -3.39 11.26
C VAL A 98 11.17 -4.57 11.87
N ARG A 99 10.11 -4.29 12.64
CA ARG A 99 9.20 -5.32 13.15
C ARG A 99 8.25 -5.78 12.04
N HIS A 100 8.39 -7.03 11.64
CA HIS A 100 7.54 -7.77 10.72
C HIS A 100 6.52 -8.59 11.50
N LEU A 101 5.24 -8.50 11.10
CA LEU A 101 4.12 -9.22 11.71
C LEU A 101 3.27 -9.85 10.61
N ALA A 102 2.84 -11.09 10.81
CA ALA A 102 1.96 -11.82 9.93
C ALA A 102 0.88 -12.54 10.72
N ILE A 103 -0.39 -12.33 10.36
CA ILE A 103 -1.55 -12.94 11.02
C ILE A 103 -2.39 -13.68 9.98
N ARG A 104 -2.83 -14.89 10.30
CA ARG A 104 -3.66 -15.72 9.41
C ARG A 104 -4.75 -16.44 10.20
N TRP A 105 -5.98 -16.24 9.77
CA TRP A 105 -7.15 -16.92 10.31
C TRP A 105 -7.46 -18.18 9.51
N ILE A 106 -7.83 -19.26 10.19
CA ILE A 106 -8.05 -20.60 9.64
C ILE A 106 -9.40 -21.12 10.17
N PRO A 107 -10.49 -21.00 9.39
CA PRO A 107 -11.79 -21.53 9.80
C PRO A 107 -11.79 -23.07 9.72
N THR A 108 -12.33 -23.71 10.75
CA THR A 108 -12.41 -25.17 10.82
C THR A 108 -13.57 -25.65 11.69
N ASN A 109 -13.83 -26.95 11.67
CA ASN A 109 -14.80 -27.61 12.53
C ASN A 109 -14.09 -28.69 13.35
N LEU A 110 -14.29 -28.66 14.67
CA LEU A 110 -13.90 -29.74 15.56
C LEU A 110 -14.91 -30.88 15.43
N LEU A 111 -14.38 -32.10 15.31
CA LEU A 111 -15.15 -33.32 15.16
C LEU A 111 -15.32 -33.99 16.53
N PHE A 112 -16.57 -34.12 16.97
CA PHE A 112 -16.94 -34.93 18.12
C PHE A 112 -17.82 -36.11 17.64
N PRO A 113 -17.90 -37.22 18.40
CA PRO A 113 -18.64 -38.41 17.98
C PRO A 113 -20.11 -38.18 17.55
N PHE A 114 -20.74 -37.11 18.04
CA PHE A 114 -22.16 -36.80 17.77
C PHE A 114 -22.41 -35.35 17.31
N ALA A 115 -21.37 -34.53 17.09
CA ALA A 115 -21.53 -33.13 16.71
C ALA A 115 -20.27 -32.53 16.07
N ASN A 116 -20.47 -31.58 15.16
CA ASN A 116 -19.40 -30.75 14.61
C ASN A 116 -19.50 -29.35 15.20
N LYS A 117 -18.38 -28.82 15.71
CA LYS A 117 -18.34 -27.49 16.33
C LYS A 117 -17.49 -26.52 15.52
N PRO A 118 -18.04 -25.41 15.01
CA PRO A 118 -17.26 -24.43 14.26
C PRO A 118 -16.31 -23.65 15.18
N VAL A 119 -15.04 -23.58 14.79
CA VAL A 119 -14.01 -22.83 15.49
C VAL A 119 -13.15 -22.06 14.49
N LEU A 120 -12.54 -20.99 14.97
CA LEU A 120 -11.68 -20.12 14.17
C LEU A 120 -10.26 -20.15 14.75
N GLY A 121 -9.33 -20.74 14.02
CA GLY A 121 -7.91 -20.73 14.37
C GLY A 121 -7.25 -19.42 13.97
N CYS A 122 -6.34 -18.91 14.78
CA CYS A 122 -5.51 -17.76 14.51
C CYS A 122 -4.05 -18.14 14.62
N LEU A 123 -3.28 -17.87 13.57
CA LEU A 123 -1.84 -18.04 13.52
C LEU A 123 -1.18 -16.68 13.40
N ILE A 124 -0.29 -16.35 14.33
CA ILE A 124 0.43 -15.10 14.44
C ILE A 124 1.92 -15.42 14.37
N GLY A 125 2.68 -14.73 13.53
CA GLY A 125 4.13 -14.81 13.51
C GLY A 125 4.75 -13.42 13.47
N PHE A 126 5.84 -13.22 14.20
CA PHE A 126 6.53 -11.93 14.30
C PHE A 126 8.02 -12.09 14.61
N ASN A 127 8.82 -11.06 14.32
CA ASN A 127 10.20 -10.96 14.80
C ASN A 127 10.30 -10.12 16.09
N LEU A 128 11.26 -10.49 16.93
CA LEU A 128 11.72 -9.69 18.06
C LEU A 128 12.87 -8.78 17.60
N MET A 129 12.80 -7.51 17.99
CA MET A 129 13.78 -6.48 17.63
C MET A 129 14.95 -6.44 18.62
N ASN A 130 14.71 -6.88 19.86
CA ASN A 130 15.69 -6.93 20.92
C ASN A 130 15.56 -8.27 21.66
N ARG A 131 16.67 -8.77 22.24
CA ARG A 131 16.71 -10.00 23.05
C ARG A 131 15.85 -9.93 24.32
N TYR A 132 15.47 -8.72 24.72
CA TYR A 132 14.66 -8.44 25.91
C TYR A 132 13.18 -8.16 25.58
N GLU A 133 12.69 -8.46 24.38
CA GLU A 133 11.27 -8.32 24.09
C GLU A 133 10.49 -9.59 24.45
N VAL A 134 9.38 -9.45 25.18
CA VAL A 134 8.45 -10.54 25.48
C VAL A 134 7.08 -10.25 24.88
N PHE A 135 6.44 -11.31 24.40
CA PHE A 135 5.09 -11.27 23.85
C PHE A 135 4.11 -11.85 24.87
N ASP A 136 3.17 -11.03 25.33
CA ASP A 136 2.07 -11.47 26.20
C ASP A 136 0.94 -12.09 25.36
N GLU A 137 0.97 -13.42 25.26
CA GLU A 137 0.00 -14.23 24.51
C GLU A 137 -1.42 -14.15 25.07
N ASP A 138 -1.57 -13.83 26.36
CA ASP A 138 -2.85 -13.83 27.05
C ASP A 138 -3.62 -12.51 26.90
N ASN A 139 -2.89 -11.39 26.74
CA ASN A 139 -3.47 -10.10 26.39
C ASN A 139 -4.15 -10.12 25.02
N VAL A 140 -3.68 -10.98 24.12
CA VAL A 140 -4.26 -11.14 22.79
C VAL A 140 -5.64 -11.78 22.88
N VAL A 141 -5.79 -12.85 23.67
CA VAL A 141 -7.07 -13.57 23.83
C VAL A 141 -8.09 -12.74 24.61
N LEU A 142 -7.66 -12.06 25.68
CA LEU A 142 -8.52 -11.16 26.46
C LEU A 142 -9.00 -9.95 25.65
N ALA A 143 -8.13 -9.37 24.81
CA ALA A 143 -8.52 -8.28 23.92
C ALA A 143 -9.60 -8.71 22.93
N LEU A 144 -9.50 -9.93 22.37
CA LEU A 144 -10.53 -10.45 21.47
C LEU A 144 -11.87 -10.61 22.20
N GLN A 145 -11.87 -11.06 23.47
CA GLN A 145 -13.07 -11.13 24.30
C GLN A 145 -13.68 -9.76 24.63
N LYS A 146 -12.88 -8.68 24.69
CA LYS A 146 -13.40 -7.31 24.85
C LYS A 146 -14.22 -6.85 23.63
N TYR A 147 -13.78 -7.23 22.43
CA TYR A 147 -14.50 -6.89 21.18
C TYR A 147 -15.71 -7.78 20.94
N LEU A 148 -15.63 -9.06 21.31
CA LEU A 148 -16.73 -10.01 21.21
C LEU A 148 -16.85 -10.80 22.53
N PRO A 149 -17.71 -10.34 23.47
CA PRO A 149 -17.84 -10.91 24.83
C PRO A 149 -18.21 -12.40 24.86
N GLN A 150 -18.85 -12.87 23.79
CA GLN A 150 -19.28 -14.24 23.58
C GLN A 150 -18.18 -15.19 23.08
N LEU A 151 -16.94 -14.73 22.95
CA LEU A 151 -15.80 -15.55 22.59
C LEU A 151 -15.26 -16.40 23.74
N ARG A 152 -14.89 -17.63 23.43
CA ARG A 152 -14.18 -18.55 24.32
C ARG A 152 -13.01 -19.17 23.56
N LEU A 153 -11.86 -19.26 24.20
CA LEU A 153 -10.73 -20.03 23.68
C LEU A 153 -11.02 -21.53 23.79
N VAL A 154 -10.75 -22.28 22.73
CA VAL A 154 -10.82 -23.75 22.74
C VAL A 154 -9.70 -24.28 23.64
N LYS A 155 -10.03 -25.16 24.60
CA LYS A 155 -9.04 -25.74 25.52
C LYS A 155 -7.97 -26.51 24.75
N GLU A 156 -6.71 -26.39 25.18
CA GLU A 156 -5.55 -27.10 24.61
C GLU A 156 -5.30 -26.83 23.11
N SER A 157 -5.81 -25.71 22.58
CA SER A 157 -5.63 -25.32 21.17
C SER A 157 -4.48 -24.34 20.93
N SER A 158 -3.91 -23.77 21.99
CA SER A 158 -2.85 -22.76 21.90
C SER A 158 -1.48 -23.40 21.79
N TYR A 159 -0.65 -22.88 20.91
CA TYR A 159 0.71 -23.35 20.65
C TYR A 159 1.64 -22.15 20.42
N TYR A 160 2.72 -22.08 21.18
CA TYR A 160 3.75 -21.05 21.06
C TYR A 160 5.11 -21.69 20.73
N HIS A 161 5.80 -21.15 19.73
CA HIS A 161 7.06 -21.70 19.26
C HIS A 161 8.05 -20.65 18.79
N THR A 162 9.33 -20.92 19.04
CA THR A 162 10.45 -20.13 18.56
C THR A 162 11.10 -20.87 17.40
N SER A 163 11.10 -20.26 16.22
CA SER A 163 11.69 -20.85 15.02
C SER A 163 13.20 -21.07 15.18
N GLN A 164 13.79 -21.91 14.31
CA GLN A 164 15.23 -22.15 14.24
C GLN A 164 16.05 -20.86 14.08
N HIS A 165 15.46 -19.84 13.45
CA HIS A 165 15.96 -18.46 13.51
C HIS A 165 15.51 -17.81 14.83
N LYS A 166 16.41 -17.75 15.82
CA LYS A 166 16.16 -17.37 17.23
C LYS A 166 15.32 -16.09 17.47
N ASN A 167 15.24 -15.20 16.49
CA ASN A 167 14.49 -13.93 16.57
C ASN A 167 13.03 -14.02 16.06
N LEU A 168 12.57 -15.18 15.56
CA LEU A 168 11.21 -15.36 15.05
C LEU A 168 10.35 -16.18 16.01
N LYS A 169 9.16 -15.63 16.33
CA LYS A 169 8.17 -16.22 17.23
C LYS A 169 6.87 -16.50 16.49
N ILE A 170 6.22 -17.60 16.84
CA ILE A 170 4.96 -18.04 16.27
C ILE A 170 4.00 -18.40 17.40
N PHE A 171 2.78 -17.89 17.32
CA PHE A 171 1.71 -18.16 18.26
C PHE A 171 0.45 -18.59 17.49
N TYR A 172 -0.11 -19.73 17.85
CA TYR A 172 -1.36 -20.26 17.32
C TYR A 172 -2.38 -20.44 18.44
N PHE A 173 -3.65 -20.19 18.17
CA PHE A 173 -4.75 -20.47 19.11
C PHE A 173 -6.09 -20.61 18.38
N GLU A 174 -7.08 -21.32 18.95
CA GLU A 174 -8.42 -21.43 18.37
C GLU A 174 -9.50 -20.80 19.28
N ILE A 175 -10.46 -20.10 18.68
CA ILE A 175 -11.60 -19.48 19.37
C ILE A 175 -12.93 -20.04 18.87
N GLU A 176 -13.91 -20.08 19.77
CA GLU A 176 -15.29 -20.51 19.54
C GLU A 176 -16.28 -19.49 20.15
N LYS A 177 -17.51 -19.47 19.66
CA LYS A 177 -18.60 -18.71 20.31
C LYS A 177 -19.25 -19.56 21.40
N ARG A 178 -19.65 -18.93 22.51
CA ARG A 178 -20.38 -19.59 23.61
C ARG A 178 -21.68 -20.26 23.16
N ASN A 179 -22.35 -19.69 22.17
CA ASN A 179 -23.59 -20.22 21.58
C ASN A 179 -23.35 -21.31 20.51
N GLY A 180 -22.09 -21.67 20.21
CA GLY A 180 -21.74 -22.68 19.21
C GLY A 180 -21.96 -22.26 17.75
N ALA A 181 -22.35 -21.00 17.48
CA ALA A 181 -22.57 -20.51 16.12
C ALA A 181 -21.25 -20.22 15.37
N SER A 182 -21.32 -20.20 14.04
CA SER A 182 -20.21 -19.78 13.19
C SER A 182 -19.93 -18.27 13.27
N PHE A 183 -18.71 -17.87 12.93
CA PHE A 183 -18.31 -16.46 12.83
C PHE A 183 -18.80 -15.85 11.52
N SER A 184 -19.48 -14.69 11.58
CA SER A 184 -19.88 -13.94 10.40
C SER A 184 -18.66 -13.27 9.75
N LEU A 185 -18.78 -12.88 8.47
CA LEU A 185 -17.70 -12.22 7.74
C LEU A 185 -17.33 -10.86 8.37
N GLU A 186 -18.32 -10.13 8.89
CA GLU A 186 -18.11 -8.85 9.59
C GLU A 186 -17.33 -9.01 10.90
N GLU A 187 -17.67 -10.02 11.71
CA GLU A 187 -16.95 -10.34 12.94
C GLU A 187 -15.50 -10.76 12.64
N GLN A 188 -15.28 -11.58 11.60
CA GLN A 188 -13.94 -11.98 11.17
C GLN A 188 -13.10 -10.77 10.73
N ASN A 189 -13.70 -9.83 9.99
CA ASN A 189 -13.03 -8.59 9.56
C ASN A 189 -12.73 -7.66 10.74
N LEU A 190 -13.64 -7.53 11.70
CA LEU A 190 -13.45 -6.75 12.92
C LEU A 190 -12.27 -7.30 13.74
N LEU A 191 -12.25 -8.62 13.97
CA LEU A 191 -11.16 -9.30 14.68
C LEU A 191 -9.83 -9.11 13.95
N LYS A 192 -9.81 -9.21 12.61
CA LYS A 192 -8.60 -9.00 11.81
C LYS A 192 -8.03 -7.58 11.92
N ARG A 193 -8.87 -6.54 11.84
CA ARG A 193 -8.42 -5.14 11.91
C ARG A 193 -7.85 -4.77 13.29
N ARG A 194 -8.49 -5.22 14.37
CA ARG A 194 -8.11 -4.83 15.74
C ARG A 194 -6.96 -5.66 16.32
N LEU A 195 -6.80 -6.90 15.86
CA LEU A 195 -5.78 -7.81 16.37
C LEU A 195 -4.35 -7.34 16.05
N GLU A 196 -4.10 -6.79 14.86
CA GLU A 196 -2.74 -6.38 14.47
C GLU A 196 -2.18 -5.26 15.36
N ALA A 197 -2.96 -4.19 15.57
CA ALA A 197 -2.58 -3.08 16.43
C ALA A 197 -2.35 -3.53 17.88
N LYS A 198 -3.17 -4.46 18.38
CA LYS A 198 -3.01 -4.98 19.75
C LYS A 198 -1.81 -5.89 19.86
N VAL A 199 -1.53 -6.76 18.90
CA VAL A 199 -0.33 -7.63 18.89
C VAL A 199 0.94 -6.80 18.94
N LYS A 200 1.02 -5.70 18.19
CA LYS A 200 2.17 -4.77 18.26
C LYS A 200 2.33 -4.15 19.65
N LYS A 201 1.23 -3.79 20.32
CA LYS A 201 1.22 -3.27 21.71
C LYS A 201 1.48 -4.36 22.77
N SER A 202 1.22 -5.62 22.47
CA SER A 202 1.45 -6.76 23.36
C SER A 202 2.90 -7.26 23.35
N ILE A 203 3.75 -6.71 22.49
CA ILE A 203 5.20 -6.98 22.50
C ILE A 203 5.86 -5.86 23.30
N GLN A 204 6.37 -6.19 24.48
CA GLN A 204 6.89 -5.21 25.42
C GLN A 204 8.42 -5.35 25.53
N PRO A 205 9.18 -4.24 25.47
CA PRO A 205 10.58 -4.26 25.84
C PRO A 205 10.69 -4.46 27.36
N LEU A 206 11.43 -5.47 27.77
CA LEU A 206 11.77 -5.68 29.18
C LEU A 206 12.97 -4.81 29.55
N SER A 207 12.91 -4.14 30.71
CA SER A 207 14.12 -3.60 31.32
C SER A 207 14.97 -4.75 31.90
N PRO A 208 16.29 -4.78 31.66
CA PRO A 208 17.20 -5.79 32.20
C PRO A 208 17.11 -5.95 33.72
N THR A 209 16.80 -4.89 34.45
CA THR A 209 16.80 -4.87 35.93
C THR A 209 15.55 -5.46 36.58
N ILE A 210 14.43 -5.56 35.86
CA ILE A 210 13.13 -5.99 36.42
C ILE A 210 12.72 -7.37 35.90
N PHE A 211 13.21 -7.76 34.71
CA PHE A 211 12.96 -9.06 34.10
C PHE A 211 14.23 -9.62 33.45
N MET A 212 15.19 -10.03 34.26
CA MET A 212 16.10 -11.07 33.81
C MET A 212 15.43 -12.42 34.09
N GLY A 213 15.22 -13.22 33.04
CA GLY A 213 15.17 -14.66 33.21
C GLY A 213 16.55 -15.08 33.70
N LEU A 214 16.73 -15.13 35.02
CA LEU A 214 18.04 -15.33 35.64
C LEU A 214 18.58 -16.70 35.23
N ASN A 215 19.76 -16.69 34.60
CA ASN A 215 20.70 -17.81 34.63
C ASN A 215 20.93 -18.19 36.11
N ASP A 216 21.13 -19.48 36.40
CA ASP A 216 21.48 -19.97 37.75
C ASP A 216 22.54 -19.10 38.44
N GLU A 217 23.56 -18.61 37.71
CA GLU A 217 24.60 -17.71 38.24
C GLU A 217 24.05 -16.48 38.95
N GLU A 218 22.98 -15.88 38.45
CA GLU A 218 22.41 -14.64 38.97
C GLU A 218 21.47 -14.91 40.15
N ILE A 219 20.81 -16.08 40.17
CA ILE A 219 20.12 -16.60 41.36
C ILE A 219 21.13 -16.78 42.50
N TYR A 220 22.28 -17.39 42.22
CA TYR A 220 23.34 -17.54 43.22
C TYR A 220 23.91 -16.19 43.66
N LYS A 221 24.13 -15.24 42.75
CA LYS A 221 24.58 -13.89 43.09
C LYS A 221 23.60 -13.19 44.03
N ASN A 222 22.29 -13.25 43.72
CA ASN A 222 21.26 -12.68 44.58
C ASN A 222 21.24 -13.35 45.95
N ILE A 223 21.35 -14.67 46.01
CA ILE A 223 21.42 -15.42 47.28
C ILE A 223 22.65 -15.00 48.09
N LEU A 224 23.81 -14.81 47.46
CA LEU A 224 25.03 -14.34 48.14
C LEU A 224 24.83 -12.94 48.72
N VAL A 225 24.27 -12.01 47.94
CA VAL A 225 23.95 -10.64 48.39
C VAL A 225 22.99 -10.68 49.58
N LEU A 226 21.86 -11.38 49.46
CA LEU A 226 20.88 -11.51 50.55
C LEU A 226 21.48 -12.17 51.80
N SER A 227 22.41 -13.11 51.62
CA SER A 227 23.07 -13.77 52.76
C SER A 227 24.02 -12.86 53.53
N GLN A 228 24.62 -11.85 52.88
CA GLN A 228 25.52 -10.87 53.50
C GLN A 228 24.76 -9.90 54.42
N GLU A 229 23.48 -9.67 54.13
CA GLU A 229 22.57 -8.81 54.92
C GLU A 229 22.12 -9.46 56.24
N ILE A 230 22.31 -10.77 56.42
CA ILE A 230 22.01 -11.49 57.67
C ILE A 230 23.32 -11.67 58.43
N GLN A 231 23.56 -10.85 59.44
CA GLN A 231 24.80 -10.81 60.24
C GLN A 231 24.58 -11.30 61.68
N SER A 232 23.35 -11.24 62.18
CA SER A 232 22.95 -11.61 63.54
C SER A 232 21.79 -12.62 63.54
N LEU A 233 21.67 -13.40 64.62
CA LEU A 233 20.54 -14.31 64.83
C LEU A 233 19.18 -13.60 64.93
N GLN A 234 19.17 -12.27 65.12
CA GLN A 234 17.95 -11.45 65.21
C GLN A 234 17.52 -10.83 63.88
N ASP A 235 18.32 -10.98 62.82
CA ASP A 235 18.01 -10.34 61.53
C ASP A 235 16.81 -10.99 60.85
N ALA A 236 15.94 -10.15 60.30
CA ALA A 236 14.78 -10.60 59.55
C ALA A 236 15.21 -11.33 58.27
N PRO A 237 14.41 -12.31 57.80
CA PRO A 237 14.60 -12.95 56.50
C PRO A 237 14.69 -11.94 55.37
N GLN A 238 15.53 -12.24 54.39
CA GLN A 238 15.74 -11.40 53.22
C GLN A 238 15.12 -12.07 52.00
N ALA A 239 14.24 -11.37 51.30
CA ALA A 239 13.57 -11.90 50.11
C ALA A 239 13.87 -11.03 48.89
N TYR A 240 14.10 -11.69 47.77
CA TYR A 240 14.15 -11.08 46.46
C TYR A 240 12.99 -11.63 45.62
N ILE A 241 12.09 -10.74 45.20
CA ILE A 241 10.84 -11.10 44.52
C ILE A 241 10.93 -10.68 43.06
N THR A 242 10.80 -11.65 42.15
CA THR A 242 10.92 -11.43 40.70
C THR A 242 9.68 -11.96 40.00
N LEU A 243 9.21 -11.25 38.98
CA LEU A 243 8.18 -11.79 38.08
C LEU A 243 8.83 -12.84 37.18
N ASP A 244 8.41 -14.09 37.33
CA ASP A 244 8.99 -15.20 36.58
C ASP A 244 8.24 -15.41 35.26
N GLN A 245 6.91 -15.50 35.35
CA GLN A 245 6.07 -15.76 34.18
C GLN A 245 4.65 -15.21 34.41
N GLN A 246 3.97 -14.84 33.33
CA GLN A 246 2.55 -14.53 33.34
C GLN A 246 1.84 -15.46 32.37
N THR A 247 0.70 -16.01 32.81
CA THR A 247 -0.16 -16.91 32.01
C THR A 247 -1.62 -16.42 32.03
N ARG A 248 -2.49 -17.13 31.29
CA ARG A 248 -3.91 -16.78 31.15
C ARG A 248 -4.65 -16.71 32.49
N ASN A 249 -4.29 -17.61 33.39
CA ASN A 249 -5.01 -17.83 34.63
C ASN A 249 -4.18 -17.42 35.85
N GLU A 250 -2.85 -17.36 35.73
CA GLU A 250 -1.94 -17.18 36.85
C GLU A 250 -0.80 -16.22 36.53
N ILE A 251 -0.40 -15.44 37.54
CA ILE A 251 0.80 -14.61 37.55
C ILE A 251 1.79 -15.29 38.50
N ILE A 252 2.97 -15.65 38.00
CA ILE A 252 3.94 -16.48 38.71
C ILE A 252 5.13 -15.62 39.13
N PHE A 253 5.33 -15.54 40.44
CA PHE A 253 6.49 -14.87 41.03
C PHE A 253 7.48 -15.90 41.54
N ARG A 254 8.77 -15.67 41.30
CA ARG A 254 9.85 -16.42 41.93
C ARG A 254 10.39 -15.63 43.11
N ILE A 255 10.60 -16.31 44.22
CA ILE A 255 11.09 -15.75 45.46
C ILE A 255 12.37 -16.49 45.85
N ASN A 256 13.44 -15.72 46.02
CA ASN A 256 14.67 -16.19 46.67
C ASN A 256 14.63 -15.68 48.11
N LEU A 257 14.32 -16.57 49.05
CA LEU A 257 14.23 -16.26 50.48
C LEU A 257 15.46 -16.80 51.20
N VAL A 258 16.24 -15.93 51.83
CA VAL A 258 17.38 -16.32 52.66
C VAL A 258 17.05 -16.07 54.12
N HIS A 259 17.25 -17.07 54.97
CA HIS A 259 16.95 -17.01 56.39
C HIS A 259 17.81 -17.98 57.20
N ILE A 260 17.78 -17.86 58.53
CA ILE A 260 18.45 -18.77 59.47
C ILE A 260 17.54 -19.98 59.74
N SER A 261 18.11 -21.18 59.80
CA SER A 261 17.39 -22.44 60.02
C SER A 261 17.75 -23.08 61.38
N PRO A 262 16.79 -23.72 62.10
CA PRO A 262 15.38 -23.90 61.74
C PRO A 262 14.59 -22.60 61.86
N PHE A 263 13.90 -22.25 60.79
CA PHE A 263 13.19 -20.98 60.65
C PHE A 263 11.81 -20.97 61.27
N HIS A 264 11.14 -22.13 61.23
CA HIS A 264 9.79 -22.30 61.77
C HIS A 264 9.52 -23.77 62.10
N ARG A 265 8.55 -24.02 62.98
CA ARG A 265 8.11 -25.38 63.37
C ARG A 265 7.36 -26.15 62.27
N PHE A 266 6.85 -25.44 61.25
CA PHE A 266 6.09 -25.99 60.13
C PHE A 266 6.82 -25.70 58.82
N SER A 267 6.63 -26.55 57.81
CA SER A 267 7.25 -26.33 56.50
C SER A 267 6.64 -25.12 55.77
N LEU A 268 7.39 -24.45 54.90
CA LEU A 268 6.87 -23.32 54.11
C LEU A 268 5.63 -23.72 53.29
N LYS A 269 5.60 -24.94 52.77
CA LYS A 269 4.46 -25.50 52.02
C LYS A 269 3.17 -25.51 52.85
N GLU A 270 3.26 -25.77 54.15
CA GLU A 270 2.11 -25.80 55.06
C GLU A 270 1.65 -24.41 55.49
N ARG A 271 2.34 -23.31 55.13
CA ARG A 271 1.93 -21.94 55.50
C ARG A 271 1.28 -21.16 54.36
N PHE A 272 1.49 -21.56 53.12
CA PHE A 272 0.86 -20.96 51.93
C PHE A 272 -0.47 -21.62 51.57
N PHE A 273 -1.45 -21.66 52.50
CA PHE A 273 -2.73 -22.35 52.29
C PHE A 273 -3.59 -21.77 51.16
N ASP A 274 -3.53 -20.46 50.93
CA ASP A 274 -4.37 -19.73 49.97
C ASP A 274 -3.71 -19.49 48.61
N SER A 275 -2.53 -20.07 48.37
CA SER A 275 -1.77 -19.87 47.12
C SER A 275 -1.06 -21.14 46.65
N THR A 276 -0.95 -21.32 45.34
CA THR A 276 -0.20 -22.43 44.76
C THR A 276 1.31 -22.19 44.91
N PHE A 277 1.93 -22.91 45.86
CA PHE A 277 3.35 -22.85 46.20
C PHE A 277 4.12 -24.02 45.59
N PHE A 278 5.22 -23.73 44.90
CA PHE A 278 6.14 -24.73 44.34
C PHE A 278 7.57 -24.48 44.79
N LEU A 279 8.12 -25.37 45.63
CA LEU A 279 9.52 -25.31 46.05
C LEU A 279 10.41 -25.87 44.96
N GLU A 280 11.37 -25.09 44.48
CA GLU A 280 12.35 -25.55 43.49
C GLU A 280 13.56 -26.20 44.17
N ARG A 281 14.16 -25.48 45.11
CA ARG A 281 15.46 -25.85 45.68
C ARG A 281 15.68 -25.22 47.05
N VAL A 282 16.42 -25.93 47.90
CA VAL A 282 16.92 -25.45 49.19
C VAL A 282 18.44 -25.55 49.18
N LEU A 283 19.13 -24.47 49.54
CA LEU A 283 20.59 -24.42 49.59
C LEU A 283 21.04 -23.96 50.96
N THR A 284 22.03 -24.63 51.55
CA THR A 284 22.74 -24.09 52.71
C THR A 284 23.87 -23.19 52.21
N VAL A 285 23.81 -21.90 52.51
CA VAL A 285 24.72 -20.88 51.97
C VAL A 285 25.96 -20.73 52.86
N ARG A 286 25.75 -20.56 54.17
CA ARG A 286 26.80 -20.42 55.19
C ARG A 286 26.25 -20.76 56.57
N HIS A 287 27.09 -20.73 57.61
CA HIS A 287 26.67 -20.93 59.00
C HIS A 287 26.98 -19.68 59.83
N ILE A 288 26.11 -19.36 60.79
CA ILE A 288 26.33 -18.35 61.83
C ILE A 288 26.09 -19.04 63.17
N GLU A 289 27.08 -19.04 64.07
CA GLU A 289 26.96 -19.59 65.44
C GLU A 289 26.31 -20.99 65.49
N ASN A 290 26.74 -21.89 64.60
CA ASN A 290 26.21 -23.25 64.40
C ASN A 290 24.79 -23.37 63.83
N HIS A 291 24.16 -22.26 63.45
CA HIS A 291 22.90 -22.25 62.71
C HIS A 291 23.13 -22.10 61.19
N PRO A 292 22.60 -23.01 60.35
CA PRO A 292 22.73 -22.88 58.91
C PRO A 292 21.84 -21.76 58.36
N ILE A 293 22.41 -20.86 57.57
CA ILE A 293 21.68 -19.94 56.69
C ILE A 293 21.25 -20.71 55.44
N GLN A 294 19.95 -20.79 55.22
CA GLN A 294 19.36 -21.49 54.09
C GLN A 294 18.72 -20.49 53.11
N ALA A 295 18.87 -20.78 51.82
CA ALA A 295 18.18 -20.10 50.74
C ALA A 295 17.10 -21.03 50.18
N HIS A 296 15.85 -20.62 50.30
CA HIS A 296 14.69 -21.24 49.68
C HIS A 296 14.37 -20.52 48.36
N ILE A 297 14.40 -21.28 47.27
CA ILE A 297 13.98 -20.81 45.95
C ILE A 297 12.65 -21.46 45.64
N PHE A 298 11.60 -20.66 45.49
CA PHE A 298 10.25 -21.16 45.23
C PHE A 298 9.44 -20.21 44.36
N ARG A 299 8.35 -20.74 43.79
CA ARG A 299 7.38 -19.98 43.01
C ARG A 299 6.06 -19.86 43.76
N LEU A 300 5.49 -18.66 43.71
CA LEU A 300 4.12 -18.36 44.14
C LEU A 300 3.28 -18.02 42.92
N HIS A 301 2.15 -18.71 42.80
CA HIS A 301 1.20 -18.54 41.71
C HIS A 301 -0.01 -17.76 42.22
N LEU A 302 -0.27 -16.60 41.62
CA LEU A 302 -1.41 -15.76 41.92
C LEU A 302 -2.49 -15.89 40.84
N PRO A 303 -3.78 -16.04 41.18
CA PRO A 303 -4.84 -16.04 40.18
C PRO A 303 -4.97 -14.66 39.52
N ARG A 304 -5.03 -14.63 38.19
CA ARG A 304 -5.16 -13.41 37.39
C ARG A 304 -6.58 -12.83 37.52
N LYS A 305 -6.73 -11.87 38.45
CA LYS A 305 -7.98 -11.14 38.72
C LYS A 305 -7.96 -9.76 38.03
N ALA A 306 -9.13 -9.22 37.68
CA ALA A 306 -9.24 -7.88 37.07
C ALA A 306 -8.62 -6.77 37.94
N SER A 307 -8.60 -6.94 39.26
CA SER A 307 -7.96 -6.01 40.20
C SER A 307 -6.43 -5.96 40.10
N LEU A 308 -5.80 -6.81 39.27
CA LEU A 308 -4.36 -6.87 39.05
C LEU A 308 -3.99 -6.39 37.64
N LEU A 309 -4.95 -5.83 36.89
CA LEU A 309 -4.79 -5.41 35.51
C LEU A 309 -5.15 -3.93 35.37
N ARG A 310 -4.41 -3.19 34.56
CA ARG A 310 -4.73 -1.80 34.17
C ARG A 310 -5.92 -1.75 33.20
N SER A 311 -6.43 -0.54 32.95
CA SER A 311 -7.57 -0.27 32.04
C SER A 311 -7.35 -0.77 30.59
N ASP A 312 -6.09 -0.84 30.16
CA ASP A 312 -5.65 -1.34 28.84
C ASP A 312 -5.43 -2.88 28.79
N GLY A 313 -5.59 -3.54 29.94
CA GLY A 313 -5.43 -4.99 30.15
C GLY A 313 -4.02 -5.44 30.52
N SER A 314 -3.03 -4.53 30.62
CA SER A 314 -1.66 -4.84 31.05
C SER A 314 -1.60 -5.21 32.54
N LEU A 315 -0.59 -5.99 32.95
CA LEU A 315 -0.38 -6.35 34.35
C LEU A 315 -0.02 -5.10 35.17
N ASP A 316 -0.81 -4.81 36.20
CA ASP A 316 -0.40 -3.92 37.26
C ASP A 316 0.58 -4.67 38.18
N PHE A 317 1.85 -4.54 37.84
CA PHE A 317 2.94 -5.25 38.53
C PHE A 317 3.02 -4.89 40.01
N TYR A 318 2.73 -3.63 40.37
CA TYR A 318 2.72 -3.20 41.76
C TYR A 318 1.62 -3.93 42.54
N SER A 319 0.38 -3.86 42.05
CA SER A 319 -0.75 -4.52 42.70
C SER A 319 -0.55 -6.03 42.82
N ALA A 320 0.10 -6.65 41.82
CA ALA A 320 0.44 -8.07 41.86
C ALA A 320 1.54 -8.39 42.89
N ARG A 321 2.61 -7.60 42.92
CA ARG A 321 3.71 -7.75 43.88
C ARG A 321 3.26 -7.52 45.32
N GLN A 322 2.41 -6.53 45.59
CA GLN A 322 1.86 -6.27 46.92
C GLN A 322 1.07 -7.47 47.46
N LYS A 323 0.35 -8.19 46.59
CA LYS A 323 -0.30 -9.44 46.99
C LYS A 323 0.70 -10.54 47.34
N VAL A 324 1.81 -10.65 46.60
CA VAL A 324 2.89 -11.58 46.95
C VAL A 324 3.50 -11.22 48.30
N VAL A 325 3.81 -9.94 48.53
CA VAL A 325 4.33 -9.45 49.81
C VAL A 325 3.36 -9.78 50.95
N ALA A 326 2.06 -9.50 50.79
CA ALA A 326 1.05 -9.84 51.80
C ALA A 326 0.98 -11.36 52.10
N LEU A 327 1.05 -12.21 51.07
CA LEU A 327 1.10 -13.66 51.25
C LEU A 327 2.37 -14.10 51.98
N MET A 328 3.52 -13.53 51.62
CA MET A 328 4.80 -13.76 52.28
C MET A 328 4.73 -13.33 53.76
N THR A 329 4.25 -12.14 54.07
CA THR A 329 4.13 -11.64 55.45
C THR A 329 3.22 -12.55 56.29
N ASN A 330 2.10 -13.00 55.75
CA ASN A 330 1.22 -13.94 56.44
C ASN A 330 1.89 -15.32 56.68
N ALA A 331 2.70 -15.77 55.72
CA ALA A 331 3.31 -17.10 55.72
C ALA A 331 4.67 -17.18 56.43
N ILE A 332 5.40 -16.08 56.63
CA ILE A 332 6.72 -16.11 57.28
C ILE A 332 6.93 -15.02 58.34
N GLY A 333 5.97 -14.11 58.52
CA GLY A 333 6.12 -12.94 59.39
C GLY A 333 6.88 -11.81 58.70
N ASP A 334 7.48 -10.92 59.49
CA ASP A 334 8.24 -9.78 58.97
C ASP A 334 9.49 -10.25 58.20
N PHE A 335 9.68 -9.71 57.00
CA PHE A 335 10.84 -9.95 56.14
C PHE A 335 11.19 -8.66 55.39
N ARG A 336 12.42 -8.56 54.88
CA ARG A 336 12.84 -7.42 54.04
C ARG A 336 12.70 -7.78 52.55
N ASP A 337 11.92 -6.97 51.82
CA ASP A 337 11.83 -7.05 50.35
C ASP A 337 12.96 -6.22 49.70
N TYR A 338 14.04 -6.91 49.31
CA TYR A 338 15.29 -6.29 48.85
C TYR A 338 15.11 -5.44 47.58
N ASN A 339 14.20 -5.82 46.67
CA ASN A 339 13.98 -5.12 45.39
C ASN A 339 12.60 -4.44 45.28
N GLY A 340 11.82 -4.34 46.38
CA GLY A 340 10.48 -3.76 46.39
C GLY A 340 10.42 -2.23 46.37
N GLY A 341 11.45 -1.56 46.90
CA GLY A 341 11.45 -0.11 47.09
C GLY A 341 11.35 0.71 45.79
N ILE A 342 11.86 0.19 44.68
CA ILE A 342 11.90 0.90 43.39
C ILE A 342 10.48 1.07 42.80
N ILE A 343 9.62 0.05 42.93
CA ILE A 343 8.29 0.04 42.30
C ILE A 343 7.30 0.87 43.12
N ILE A 344 7.41 0.82 44.46
CA ILE A 344 6.64 1.68 45.35
C ILE A 344 6.91 3.15 45.02
N LYS A 345 8.19 3.50 44.91
CA LYS A 345 8.63 4.87 44.62
C LYS A 345 8.18 5.36 43.23
N GLN A 346 8.13 4.50 42.21
CA GLN A 346 7.58 4.84 40.89
C GLN A 346 6.10 5.24 40.95
N GLN A 347 5.29 4.52 41.73
CA GLN A 347 3.86 4.74 41.79
C GLN A 347 3.50 5.95 42.67
N GLU A 348 4.24 6.14 43.76
CA GLU A 348 4.19 7.38 44.55
C GLU A 348 4.49 8.57 43.64
N LEU A 349 5.59 8.52 42.87
CA LEU A 349 5.98 9.61 41.99
C LEU A 349 4.97 9.89 40.86
N LEU A 350 4.35 8.86 40.28
CA LEU A 350 3.28 9.03 39.29
C LEU A 350 2.03 9.66 39.93
N GLN A 351 1.69 9.28 41.16
CA GLN A 351 0.54 9.84 41.87
C GLN A 351 0.80 11.32 42.21
N ASP A 352 1.98 11.63 42.75
CA ASP A 352 2.41 12.99 43.03
C ASP A 352 2.46 13.85 41.76
N PHE A 353 2.88 13.27 40.63
CA PHE A 353 2.86 13.92 39.32
C PHE A 353 1.45 14.24 38.84
N LYS A 354 0.50 13.32 39.02
CA LYS A 354 -0.92 13.57 38.70
C LYS A 354 -1.52 14.67 39.58
N GLU A 355 -1.19 14.66 40.87
CA GLU A 355 -1.67 15.67 41.83
C GLU A 355 -1.15 17.07 41.49
N ARG A 356 0.07 17.18 40.96
CA ARG A 356 0.65 18.45 40.50
C ARG A 356 -0.12 19.07 39.33
N PHE A 357 -0.79 18.26 38.51
CA PHE A 357 -1.57 18.69 37.34
C PHE A 357 -3.06 18.33 37.46
N LEU A 358 -3.67 18.62 38.61
CA LEU A 358 -5.05 18.22 38.95
C LEU A 358 -6.09 18.61 37.87
N ASP A 359 -6.00 19.83 37.34
CA ASP A 359 -6.92 20.34 36.30
C ASP A 359 -6.81 19.57 34.97
N LEU A 360 -5.61 19.09 34.62
CA LEU A 360 -5.39 18.30 33.42
C LEU A 360 -5.73 16.82 33.66
N SER A 361 -5.44 16.31 34.86
CA SER A 361 -5.73 14.93 35.26
C SER A 361 -7.23 14.59 35.20
N THR A 362 -8.09 15.59 35.39
CA THR A 362 -9.55 15.43 35.31
C THR A 362 -10.08 15.54 33.88
N ARG A 363 -9.40 16.28 33.00
CA ARG A 363 -9.83 16.51 31.60
C ARG A 363 -9.27 15.48 30.63
N ASP A 364 -8.00 15.10 30.79
CA ASP A 364 -7.28 14.18 29.91
C ASP A 364 -6.22 13.39 30.71
N PRO A 365 -6.66 12.40 31.53
CA PRO A 365 -5.75 11.57 32.32
C PRO A 365 -4.82 10.72 31.44
N GLU A 366 -5.24 10.40 30.21
CA GLU A 366 -4.47 9.57 29.29
C GLU A 366 -3.20 10.29 28.82
N LEU A 367 -3.23 11.61 28.64
CA LEU A 367 -2.05 12.39 28.23
C LEU A 367 -0.93 12.35 29.28
N LEU A 368 -1.27 12.50 30.56
CA LEU A 368 -0.29 12.48 31.67
C LEU A 368 0.36 11.10 31.80
N GLU A 369 -0.45 10.05 31.75
CA GLU A 369 0.05 8.67 31.79
C GLU A 369 0.90 8.34 30.55
N THR A 370 0.44 8.76 29.37
CA THR A 370 1.19 8.56 28.11
C THR A 370 2.54 9.27 28.17
N PHE A 371 2.60 10.51 28.69
CA PHE A 371 3.85 11.25 28.85
C PHE A 371 4.81 10.56 29.82
N PHE A 372 4.32 10.19 31.01
CA PHE A 372 5.12 9.55 32.07
C PHE A 372 5.69 8.21 31.61
N TYR A 373 4.84 7.34 31.05
CA TYR A 373 5.27 6.01 30.62
C TYR A 373 6.12 6.03 29.34
N ALA A 374 6.11 7.12 28.57
CA ALA A 374 7.00 7.30 27.43
C ALA A 374 8.44 7.68 27.82
N ILE A 375 8.69 8.03 29.09
CA ILE A 375 10.04 8.38 29.57
C ILE A 375 10.96 7.16 29.47
N THR A 376 12.06 7.34 28.77
CA THR A 376 13.10 6.34 28.51
C THR A 376 14.45 6.89 28.97
N PRO A 377 15.32 6.09 29.61
CA PRO A 377 15.10 4.69 30.01
C PRO A 377 14.24 4.56 31.28
N LEU A 378 13.68 3.36 31.54
CA LEU A 378 12.64 3.14 32.56
C LEU A 378 13.08 3.53 33.99
N GLU A 379 14.38 3.41 34.29
CA GLU A 379 14.97 3.73 35.59
C GLU A 379 14.77 5.22 35.94
N LYS A 380 14.67 6.08 34.91
CA LYS A 380 14.40 7.51 35.06
C LYS A 380 13.00 7.81 35.57
N GLN A 381 12.06 6.88 35.45
CA GLN A 381 10.72 7.01 36.03
C GLN A 381 10.73 6.93 37.58
N VAL A 382 11.87 6.62 38.20
CA VAL A 382 12.03 6.49 39.67
C VAL A 382 13.02 7.49 40.24
N VAL A 383 14.09 7.73 39.49
CA VAL A 383 15.25 8.50 39.96
C VAL A 383 15.09 9.99 39.69
N LEU A 384 14.34 10.37 38.64
CA LEU A 384 14.14 11.78 38.33
C LEU A 384 13.32 12.47 39.43
N PRO A 385 13.77 13.64 39.92
CA PRO A 385 12.96 14.45 40.83
C PRO A 385 11.62 14.84 40.20
N LEU A 386 10.57 14.89 41.01
CA LEU A 386 9.22 15.25 40.57
C LEU A 386 9.20 16.64 39.90
N ASP A 387 9.91 17.62 40.49
CA ASP A 387 9.96 18.98 39.98
C ASP A 387 10.61 19.06 38.59
N THR A 388 11.69 18.30 38.36
CA THR A 388 12.35 18.18 37.06
C THR A 388 11.39 17.62 36.00
N MET A 389 10.65 16.57 36.35
CA MET A 389 9.68 15.94 35.45
C MET A 389 8.48 16.86 35.15
N ALA A 390 7.97 17.56 36.16
CA ALA A 390 6.91 18.55 36.01
C ALA A 390 7.34 19.74 35.14
N THR A 391 8.60 20.17 35.26
CA THR A 391 9.18 21.24 34.45
C THR A 391 9.25 20.83 32.98
N LEU A 392 9.76 19.61 32.67
CA LEU A 392 9.76 19.09 31.29
C LEU A 392 8.33 19.01 30.72
N PHE A 393 7.36 18.54 31.50
CA PHE A 393 5.97 18.43 31.04
C PHE A 393 5.35 19.81 30.77
N THR A 394 5.69 20.82 31.58
CA THR A 394 5.24 22.20 31.35
C THR A 394 5.80 22.74 30.04
N HIS A 395 7.09 22.57 29.79
CA HIS A 395 7.69 22.96 28.50
C HIS A 395 7.08 22.19 27.32
N TYR A 396 6.77 20.91 27.49
CA TYR A 396 6.04 20.15 26.47
C TYR A 396 4.67 20.78 26.15
N LEU A 397 3.89 21.17 27.16
CA LEU A 397 2.58 21.79 26.96
C LEU A 397 2.66 23.17 26.28
N GLU A 398 3.68 23.97 26.62
CA GLU A 398 3.95 25.27 25.99
C GLU A 398 4.26 25.10 24.50
N ASN A 399 5.16 24.18 24.18
CA ASN A 399 5.67 23.98 22.83
C ASN A 399 4.73 23.18 21.93
N ARG A 400 3.74 22.48 22.50
CA ARG A 400 2.76 21.71 21.73
C ARG A 400 1.93 22.57 20.78
N LYS A 401 1.79 23.87 21.06
CA LYS A 401 1.00 24.81 20.25
C LYS A 401 1.86 25.76 19.41
N ASP A 402 3.17 25.66 19.52
CA ASP A 402 4.05 26.56 18.80
C ASP A 402 4.10 26.20 17.31
N VAL A 403 4.04 27.24 16.48
CA VAL A 403 4.23 27.12 15.04
C VAL A 403 5.73 27.17 14.78
N VAL A 404 6.25 26.17 14.07
CA VAL A 404 7.65 26.17 13.60
C VAL A 404 7.92 27.46 12.82
N GLN A 405 9.00 28.18 13.14
CA GLN A 405 9.34 29.46 12.53
C GLN A 405 9.43 29.39 10.99
N ASP A 406 9.11 30.51 10.32
CA ASP A 406 9.15 30.62 8.85
C ASP A 406 10.50 30.17 8.28
N GLY A 407 10.47 29.11 7.47
CA GLY A 407 11.63 28.59 6.73
C GLY A 407 12.37 27.42 7.36
N LEU A 408 12.11 27.07 8.63
CA LEU A 408 12.61 25.84 9.26
C LEU A 408 11.52 24.76 9.31
N LEU A 409 11.93 23.48 9.31
CA LEU A 409 11.00 22.33 9.39
C LEU A 409 10.95 21.70 10.78
N TYR A 410 11.74 22.25 11.71
CA TYR A 410 11.76 21.90 13.11
C TYR A 410 11.98 23.15 13.98
N SER A 411 11.55 23.13 15.23
CA SER A 411 11.98 24.06 16.26
C SER A 411 12.83 23.31 17.29
N PHE A 412 13.92 23.92 17.75
CA PHE A 412 14.76 23.39 18.82
C PHE A 412 14.76 24.40 19.96
N LYS A 413 14.19 24.03 21.11
CA LYS A 413 14.20 24.87 22.31
C LYS A 413 15.03 24.22 23.40
N ARG A 414 15.87 25.04 24.02
CA ARG A 414 16.71 24.69 25.16
C ARG A 414 16.27 25.53 26.35
N TYR A 415 15.92 24.87 27.43
CA TYR A 415 15.70 25.45 28.75
C TYR A 415 16.75 24.89 29.69
N GLN A 416 17.10 25.63 30.74
CA GLN A 416 18.09 25.19 31.73
C GLN A 416 17.74 25.73 33.11
N ASP A 417 17.97 24.90 34.12
CA ASP A 417 17.97 25.29 35.53
C ASP A 417 19.38 25.12 36.12
N GLU A 418 19.54 25.10 37.45
CA GLU A 418 20.86 24.98 38.11
C GLU A 418 21.52 23.60 37.92
N GLN A 419 20.76 22.56 37.59
CA GLN A 419 21.23 21.17 37.56
C GLN A 419 20.94 20.46 36.21
N TRP A 420 19.88 20.86 35.51
CA TRP A 420 19.34 20.16 34.34
C TRP A 420 19.16 21.07 33.14
N ILE A 421 19.35 20.48 31.96
CA ILE A 421 19.02 21.07 30.67
C ILE A 421 17.82 20.31 30.09
N TYR A 422 16.80 21.04 29.68
CA TYR A 422 15.61 20.50 29.03
C TYR A 422 15.62 20.88 27.55
N LEU A 423 15.46 19.89 26.67
CA LEU A 423 15.32 20.10 25.25
C LEU A 423 13.90 19.74 24.80
N VAL A 424 13.30 20.61 24.01
CA VAL A 424 12.03 20.34 23.33
C VAL A 424 12.24 20.58 21.83
N VAL A 425 12.07 19.52 21.04
CA VAL A 425 12.19 19.56 19.59
C VAL A 425 10.85 19.21 18.97
N HIS A 426 10.31 20.14 18.20
CA HIS A 426 9.09 19.93 17.42
C HIS A 426 9.46 19.78 15.95
N GLY A 427 9.08 18.66 15.33
CA GLY A 427 9.28 18.43 13.90
C GLY A 427 7.98 18.22 13.17
N THR A 428 7.92 18.73 11.94
CA THR A 428 6.75 18.64 11.06
C THR A 428 6.58 17.27 10.38
N ASP A 429 7.59 16.39 10.42
CA ASP A 429 7.56 15.05 9.79
C ASP A 429 8.06 13.96 10.77
N PRO A 430 7.35 12.81 10.91
CA PRO A 430 7.70 11.74 11.87
C PRO A 430 9.08 11.09 11.67
N SER A 431 9.71 11.23 10.51
CA SER A 431 11.08 10.72 10.28
C SER A 431 12.12 11.36 11.19
N LEU A 432 11.81 12.51 11.81
CA LEU A 432 12.65 13.13 12.84
C LEU A 432 12.98 12.16 13.97
N ILE A 433 12.05 11.26 14.35
CA ILE A 433 12.28 10.24 15.39
C ILE A 433 13.50 9.39 15.07
N GLN A 434 13.61 8.93 13.82
CA GLN A 434 14.72 8.08 13.38
C GLN A 434 16.05 8.83 13.42
N THR A 435 16.06 10.10 13.02
CA THR A 435 17.25 10.94 13.07
C THR A 435 17.72 11.16 14.51
N VAL A 436 16.82 11.55 15.41
CA VAL A 436 17.16 11.79 16.83
C VAL A 436 17.59 10.49 17.51
N THR A 437 16.85 9.40 17.28
CA THR A 437 17.20 8.08 17.86
C THR A 437 18.55 7.58 17.35
N GLY A 438 18.89 7.83 16.07
CA GLY A 438 20.20 7.50 15.52
C GLY A 438 21.34 8.21 16.25
N VAL A 439 21.21 9.52 16.53
CA VAL A 439 22.21 10.27 17.30
C VAL A 439 22.35 9.72 18.72
N LEU A 440 21.22 9.46 19.39
CA LEU A 440 21.22 8.88 20.74
C LEU A 440 21.84 7.47 20.78
N GLN A 441 21.76 6.70 19.70
CA GLN A 441 22.32 5.35 19.58
C GLN A 441 23.78 5.32 19.09
N GLU A 442 24.21 6.26 18.25
CA GLU A 442 25.60 6.36 17.79
C GLU A 442 26.52 6.87 18.90
N GLN A 443 26.00 7.78 19.75
CA GLN A 443 26.69 8.32 20.92
C GLN A 443 26.55 7.42 22.16
N ASN A 444 26.52 6.09 21.97
CA ASN A 444 26.31 5.08 23.02
C ASN A 444 27.45 5.08 24.05
N HIS A 445 27.48 6.07 24.93
CA HIS A 445 28.36 6.15 26.07
C HIS A 445 27.53 5.88 27.32
N ALA A 446 27.95 4.88 28.08
CA ALA A 446 27.50 4.60 29.45
C ALA A 446 27.87 5.73 30.45
N ALA A 447 27.97 6.98 29.98
CA ALA A 447 28.42 8.16 30.72
C ALA A 447 27.33 9.24 30.82
N VAL A 448 26.49 9.44 29.78
CA VAL A 448 25.50 10.54 29.79
C VAL A 448 24.16 10.11 30.39
N ASP A 449 23.80 10.77 31.49
CA ASP A 449 22.60 10.50 32.26
C ASP A 449 21.33 11.12 31.63
N VAL A 450 20.91 10.60 30.47
CA VAL A 450 19.81 11.14 29.64
C VAL A 450 18.45 10.54 30.02
N ALA A 451 17.40 11.36 30.05
CA ALA A 451 16.01 10.90 30.04
C ALA A 451 15.22 11.58 28.91
N TYR A 452 14.49 10.84 28.08
CA TYR A 452 13.75 11.42 26.96
C TYR A 452 12.43 10.70 26.66
N ASN A 453 11.54 11.35 25.91
CA ASN A 453 10.34 10.74 25.35
C ASN A 453 10.01 11.30 23.95
N PHE A 454 9.22 10.54 23.18
CA PHE A 454 8.64 10.96 21.91
C PHE A 454 7.11 10.90 21.99
N ILE A 455 6.44 11.96 21.54
CA ILE A 455 4.98 12.04 21.54
C ILE A 455 4.53 12.45 20.14
N ASP A 456 3.73 11.59 19.51
CA ASP A 456 3.15 11.82 18.19
C ASP A 456 1.86 12.66 18.33
N THR A 457 1.76 13.75 17.58
CA THR A 457 0.56 14.58 17.57
C THR A 457 -0.20 14.35 16.27
N THR A 458 -1.47 13.98 16.36
CA THR A 458 -2.29 13.49 15.23
C THR A 458 -2.49 14.47 14.07
N SER A 459 -2.02 15.72 14.17
CA SER A 459 -2.20 16.77 13.17
C SER A 459 -0.95 17.62 12.88
N ASP A 460 0.02 17.70 13.79
CA ASP A 460 1.05 18.77 13.77
C ASP A 460 2.50 18.26 13.84
N GLY A 461 2.72 16.95 13.73
CA GLY A 461 4.05 16.34 13.69
C GLY A 461 4.45 15.66 15.01
N VAL A 462 5.76 15.60 15.29
CA VAL A 462 6.31 14.86 16.44
C VAL A 462 7.05 15.80 17.39
N LEU A 463 6.84 15.59 18.70
CA LEU A 463 7.57 16.25 19.77
C LEU A 463 8.56 15.27 20.42
N PHE A 464 9.82 15.66 20.48
CA PHE A 464 10.87 15.00 21.25
C PHE A 464 11.21 15.87 22.46
N ASN A 465 11.14 15.27 23.65
CA ASN A 465 11.45 15.96 24.91
C ASN A 465 12.59 15.22 25.61
N CYS A 466 13.58 15.96 26.13
CA CYS A 466 14.80 15.39 26.70
C CYS A 466 15.26 16.17 27.94
N ILE A 467 15.83 15.46 28.91
CA ILE A 467 16.46 15.96 30.14
C ILE A 467 17.92 15.49 30.12
N LEU A 468 18.84 16.43 30.36
CA LEU A 468 20.28 16.22 30.38
C LEU A 468 20.87 16.82 31.66
N ASN A 469 21.82 16.14 32.31
CA ASN A 469 22.49 16.66 33.50
C ASN A 469 23.57 17.68 33.11
N GLN A 470 23.48 18.91 33.59
CA GLN A 470 24.41 19.99 33.20
C GLN A 470 25.86 19.73 33.65
N SER A 471 26.08 18.91 34.68
CA SER A 471 27.41 18.62 35.22
C SER A 471 28.24 17.65 34.36
N ASP A 472 27.62 17.06 33.35
CA ASP A 472 28.26 16.06 32.49
C ASP A 472 29.03 16.73 31.33
N PRO A 473 30.35 16.46 31.18
CA PRO A 473 31.17 17.09 30.16
C PRO A 473 30.76 16.74 28.72
N GLU A 474 30.02 15.67 28.48
CA GLU A 474 29.62 15.22 27.14
C GLU A 474 28.27 15.81 26.67
N VAL A 475 27.54 16.50 27.55
CA VAL A 475 26.18 17.01 27.24
C VAL A 475 26.15 18.06 26.15
N GLU A 476 27.11 18.98 26.13
CA GLU A 476 27.17 19.99 25.04
C GLU A 476 27.52 19.35 23.69
N SER A 477 28.36 18.29 23.69
CA SER A 477 28.68 17.51 22.48
C SER A 477 27.43 16.80 21.94
N LEU A 478 26.62 16.22 22.82
CA LEU A 478 25.35 15.59 22.45
C LEU A 478 24.35 16.60 21.89
N ILE A 479 24.20 17.76 22.53
CA ILE A 479 23.33 18.85 22.06
C ILE A 479 23.76 19.31 20.67
N GLN A 480 25.07 19.51 20.46
CA GLN A 480 25.61 19.90 19.16
C GLN A 480 25.34 18.82 18.11
N GLY A 481 25.57 17.54 18.42
CA GLY A 481 25.28 16.42 17.52
C GLY A 481 23.80 16.34 17.13
N LEU A 482 22.88 16.61 18.07
CA LEU A 482 21.45 16.70 17.80
C LEU A 482 21.11 17.87 16.88
N GLN A 483 21.65 19.07 17.15
CA GLN A 483 21.44 20.25 16.30
C GLN A 483 21.97 20.04 14.88
N GLU A 484 23.16 19.46 14.73
CA GLU A 484 23.74 19.13 13.43
C GLU A 484 22.90 18.10 12.66
N ALA A 485 22.42 17.05 13.34
CA ALA A 485 21.57 16.04 12.72
C ALA A 485 20.21 16.62 12.30
N LEU A 486 19.61 17.49 13.13
CA LEU A 486 18.38 18.20 12.80
C LEU A 486 18.57 19.18 11.65
N HIS A 487 19.70 19.89 11.59
CA HIS A 487 20.04 20.76 10.48
C HIS A 487 20.24 19.97 9.18
N LYS A 488 20.99 18.85 9.22
CA LYS A 488 21.14 17.93 8.08
C LYS A 488 19.80 17.36 7.62
N TRP A 489 18.94 16.97 8.56
CA TRP A 489 17.58 16.52 8.27
C TRP A 489 16.75 17.63 7.62
N HIS A 490 16.82 18.85 8.13
CA HIS A 490 16.14 20.01 7.54
C HIS A 490 16.62 20.28 6.11
N LEU A 491 17.94 20.30 5.87
CA LEU A 491 18.49 20.48 4.53
C LEU A 491 18.03 19.37 3.58
N LYS A 492 18.06 18.11 4.03
CA LYS A 492 17.56 16.95 3.27
C LYS A 492 16.07 17.04 2.96
N MET A 493 15.28 17.55 3.90
CA MET A 493 13.84 17.74 3.72
C MET A 493 13.53 18.91 2.80
N LYS A 494 14.34 19.98 2.85
CA LYS A 494 14.23 21.15 1.98
C LYS A 494 14.67 20.83 0.55
N SER A 495 15.66 19.95 0.38
CA SER A 495 16.10 19.48 -0.94
C SER A 495 15.19 18.41 -1.54
N ARG A 496 14.16 17.94 -0.81
CA ARG A 496 13.19 16.98 -1.36
C ARG A 496 12.50 17.56 -2.58
N GLN A 497 12.54 16.78 -3.66
CA GLN A 497 11.88 17.13 -4.90
C GLN A 497 10.40 16.73 -4.83
N VAL A 498 9.55 17.69 -4.43
CA VAL A 498 8.10 17.52 -4.31
C VAL A 498 7.38 18.17 -5.48
N LEU A 499 6.51 17.40 -6.15
CA LEU A 499 5.63 17.88 -7.21
C LEU A 499 4.16 17.81 -6.76
N ARG A 500 3.44 18.93 -6.83
CA ARG A 500 2.04 19.05 -6.44
C ARG A 500 1.16 19.28 -7.67
N ILE A 501 0.23 18.37 -7.93
CA ILE A 501 -0.60 18.37 -9.14
C ILE A 501 -2.07 18.40 -8.74
N GLY A 502 -2.78 19.47 -9.10
CA GLY A 502 -4.21 19.59 -8.81
C GLY A 502 -5.03 18.59 -9.62
N LEU A 503 -5.75 17.69 -8.93
CA LEU A 503 -6.77 16.83 -9.54
C LEU A 503 -8.11 17.55 -9.50
N GLU A 504 -8.81 17.63 -10.64
CA GLU A 504 -10.19 18.15 -10.68
C GLU A 504 -11.24 17.07 -10.41
N TYR A 505 -10.88 15.81 -10.62
CA TYR A 505 -11.76 14.65 -10.46
C TYR A 505 -11.04 13.54 -9.70
N SER A 506 -11.80 12.75 -8.93
CA SER A 506 -11.26 11.55 -8.27
C SER A 506 -10.87 10.49 -9.30
N LEU A 507 -9.88 9.67 -8.97
CA LEU A 507 -9.48 8.55 -9.85
C LEU A 507 -10.61 7.53 -9.94
N VAL A 508 -10.85 7.00 -11.14
CA VAL A 508 -11.85 5.95 -11.38
C VAL A 508 -11.46 4.66 -10.67
N SER A 509 -10.19 4.27 -10.80
CA SER A 509 -9.65 3.12 -10.09
C SER A 509 -8.13 3.18 -10.02
N LEU A 510 -7.60 2.68 -8.91
CA LEU A 510 -6.20 2.38 -8.72
C LEU A 510 -5.83 0.94 -9.13
N ASP A 511 -6.79 0.18 -9.68
CA ASP A 511 -6.54 -1.10 -10.34
C ASP A 511 -6.15 -0.85 -11.80
N PRO A 512 -4.95 -1.24 -12.25
CA PRO A 512 -4.52 -1.03 -13.64
C PRO A 512 -5.47 -1.66 -14.67
N ARG A 513 -6.18 -2.75 -14.31
CA ARG A 513 -7.11 -3.44 -15.21
C ARG A 513 -8.41 -2.66 -15.48
N ILE A 514 -8.67 -1.62 -14.68
CA ILE A 514 -9.90 -0.81 -14.72
C ILE A 514 -9.58 0.66 -14.99
N GLY A 515 -8.57 1.23 -14.33
CA GLY A 515 -8.23 2.66 -14.36
C GLY A 515 -7.49 3.12 -15.63
N GLY A 516 -7.79 2.55 -16.80
CA GLY A 516 -7.10 2.86 -18.05
C GLY A 516 -7.45 4.20 -18.71
N GLU A 517 -8.38 4.97 -18.14
CA GLU A 517 -8.72 6.29 -18.66
C GLU A 517 -7.63 7.33 -18.36
N THR A 518 -7.69 8.49 -19.01
CA THR A 518 -6.64 9.52 -18.99
C THR A 518 -6.08 9.84 -17.60
N VAL A 519 -6.91 10.16 -16.61
CA VAL A 519 -6.44 10.64 -15.30
C VAL A 519 -5.83 9.48 -14.51
N SER A 520 -6.61 8.42 -14.29
CA SER A 520 -6.20 7.21 -13.56
C SER A 520 -5.01 6.54 -14.22
N GLY A 521 -4.97 6.47 -15.54
CA GLY A 521 -3.88 5.86 -16.31
C GLY A 521 -2.56 6.60 -16.14
N ASN A 522 -2.57 7.94 -16.11
CA ASN A 522 -1.35 8.71 -15.83
C ASN A 522 -0.86 8.52 -14.39
N VAL A 523 -1.75 8.37 -13.40
CA VAL A 523 -1.36 8.03 -12.03
C VAL A 523 -0.85 6.59 -11.94
N LEU A 524 -1.51 5.64 -12.61
CA LEU A 524 -1.12 4.23 -12.60
C LEU A 524 0.26 4.00 -13.22
N ARG A 525 0.68 4.81 -14.18
CA ARG A 525 2.06 4.77 -14.74
C ARG A 525 3.14 5.13 -13.73
N LEU A 526 2.79 5.83 -12.65
CA LEU A 526 3.69 6.10 -11.54
C LEU A 526 3.78 4.90 -10.59
N LEU A 527 2.73 4.07 -10.54
CA LEU A 527 2.61 2.96 -9.60
C LEU A 527 2.99 1.61 -10.22
N PHE A 528 2.77 1.44 -11.51
CA PHE A 528 2.94 0.18 -12.21
C PHE A 528 3.77 0.36 -13.48
N GLU A 529 4.55 -0.67 -13.82
CA GLU A 529 5.30 -0.74 -15.07
C GLU A 529 5.00 -2.04 -15.81
N GLY A 530 4.69 -1.93 -17.10
CA GLY A 530 4.42 -3.06 -18.00
C GLY A 530 5.68 -3.67 -18.62
N LEU A 531 5.50 -4.57 -19.59
CA LEU A 531 6.61 -5.23 -20.31
C LEU A 531 7.48 -4.22 -21.06
N THR A 532 6.83 -3.25 -21.71
CA THR A 532 7.46 -2.11 -22.38
C THR A 532 7.08 -0.81 -21.67
N ARG A 533 7.80 0.27 -21.98
CA ARG A 533 7.51 1.61 -21.51
C ARG A 533 7.82 2.63 -22.62
N PHE A 534 7.40 3.87 -22.42
CA PHE A 534 7.77 4.97 -23.30
C PHE A 534 8.96 5.73 -22.73
N ASN A 535 10.00 5.92 -23.54
CA ASN A 535 11.17 6.70 -23.17
C ASN A 535 10.90 8.22 -23.24
N PRO A 536 11.85 9.08 -22.80
CA PRO A 536 11.71 10.54 -22.88
C PRO A 536 11.34 11.10 -24.26
N ASN A 537 11.75 10.43 -25.34
CA ASN A 537 11.48 10.85 -26.71
C ASN A 537 10.11 10.35 -27.25
N GLY A 538 9.34 9.66 -26.41
CA GLY A 538 8.05 9.08 -26.78
C GLY A 538 8.15 7.81 -27.63
N ASN A 539 9.33 7.19 -27.73
CA ASN A 539 9.51 5.91 -28.40
C ASN A 539 9.33 4.76 -27.40
N VAL A 540 8.83 3.63 -27.89
CA VAL A 540 8.70 2.41 -27.08
C VAL A 540 10.07 1.82 -26.80
N GLU A 541 10.31 1.45 -25.55
CA GLU A 541 11.49 0.74 -25.09
C GLU A 541 11.13 -0.34 -24.07
N ASN A 542 12.12 -1.10 -23.65
CA ASN A 542 11.99 -2.18 -22.67
C ASN A 542 11.69 -1.63 -21.26
N GLY A 543 10.55 -2.03 -20.69
CA GLY A 543 10.15 -1.75 -19.29
C GLY A 543 10.56 -2.90 -18.39
N MET A 544 9.59 -3.70 -17.91
CA MET A 544 9.85 -4.94 -17.16
C MET A 544 10.51 -6.04 -18.00
N ALA A 545 10.39 -6.00 -19.32
CA ALA A 545 11.19 -6.86 -20.18
C ALA A 545 12.65 -6.39 -20.19
N GLU A 546 13.60 -7.31 -20.03
CA GLU A 546 15.01 -7.11 -20.28
C GLU A 546 15.31 -7.22 -21.79
N SER A 547 14.70 -8.21 -22.45
CA SER A 547 14.81 -8.44 -23.90
C SER A 547 13.50 -8.96 -24.50
N ILE A 548 13.32 -8.73 -25.80
CA ILE A 548 12.16 -9.16 -26.58
C ILE A 548 12.65 -9.87 -27.83
N GLU A 549 12.23 -11.11 -28.03
CA GLU A 549 12.48 -11.89 -29.24
C GLU A 549 11.17 -11.97 -30.05
N ILE A 550 11.21 -11.61 -31.33
CA ILE A 550 10.03 -11.56 -32.22
C ILE A 550 10.25 -12.55 -33.37
N SER A 551 9.26 -13.40 -33.64
CA SER A 551 9.31 -14.34 -34.76
C SER A 551 9.34 -13.63 -36.12
N SER A 552 9.84 -14.33 -37.15
CA SER A 552 9.92 -13.80 -38.53
C SER A 552 8.57 -13.39 -39.13
N ASN A 553 7.47 -14.01 -38.68
CA ASN A 553 6.11 -13.66 -39.07
C ASN A 553 5.43 -12.63 -38.15
N SER A 554 6.18 -12.05 -37.19
CA SER A 554 5.71 -11.03 -36.24
C SER A 554 4.44 -11.40 -35.46
N ARG A 555 4.24 -12.69 -35.20
CA ARG A 555 3.09 -13.22 -34.43
C ARG A 555 3.46 -13.77 -33.07
N LEU A 556 4.70 -14.17 -32.84
CA LEU A 556 5.16 -14.72 -31.57
C LEU A 556 6.17 -13.76 -30.93
N TYR A 557 5.88 -13.35 -29.70
CA TYR A 557 6.70 -12.45 -28.89
C TYR A 557 7.13 -13.18 -27.62
N THR A 558 8.43 -13.28 -27.39
CA THR A 558 9.01 -13.86 -26.18
C THR A 558 9.69 -12.77 -25.39
N PHE A 559 9.19 -12.49 -24.19
CA PHE A 559 9.71 -11.49 -23.27
C PHE A 559 10.49 -12.18 -22.15
N LYS A 560 11.76 -11.81 -21.98
CA LYS A 560 12.55 -12.17 -20.80
C LYS A 560 12.45 -11.01 -19.81
N LEU A 561 11.89 -11.24 -18.63
CA LEU A 561 11.67 -10.23 -17.60
C LEU A 561 12.94 -9.90 -16.83
N ARG A 562 13.09 -8.67 -16.36
CA ARG A 562 14.15 -8.25 -15.43
C ARG A 562 14.00 -8.93 -14.07
N HIS A 563 15.09 -8.95 -13.29
CA HIS A 563 14.99 -9.19 -11.86
C HIS A 563 14.42 -7.95 -11.17
N ALA A 564 13.10 -7.90 -11.01
CA ALA A 564 12.39 -6.78 -10.41
C ALA A 564 11.62 -7.22 -9.15
N LEU A 565 11.38 -6.25 -8.27
CA LEU A 565 10.65 -6.44 -7.02
C LEU A 565 9.40 -5.56 -7.00
N TRP A 566 8.36 -6.05 -6.37
CA TRP A 566 7.27 -5.24 -5.84
C TRP A 566 7.81 -4.39 -4.68
N ASN A 567 7.17 -3.26 -4.36
CA ASN A 567 7.51 -2.41 -3.22
C ASN A 567 7.48 -3.13 -1.84
N ASN A 568 6.80 -4.27 -1.74
CA ASN A 568 6.80 -5.14 -0.55
C ASN A 568 7.98 -6.13 -0.50
N GLY A 569 8.92 -6.05 -1.45
CA GLY A 569 10.11 -6.90 -1.57
C GLY A 569 9.89 -8.26 -2.23
N SER A 570 8.66 -8.61 -2.64
CA SER A 570 8.41 -9.86 -3.38
C SER A 570 8.82 -9.75 -4.85
N PRO A 571 9.25 -10.84 -5.52
CA PRO A 571 9.65 -10.79 -6.92
C PRO A 571 8.45 -10.57 -7.85
N VAL A 572 8.65 -9.78 -8.91
CA VAL A 572 7.73 -9.70 -10.06
C VAL A 572 8.04 -10.86 -11.01
N THR A 573 7.03 -11.62 -11.42
CA THR A 573 7.19 -12.82 -12.25
C THR A 573 6.28 -12.82 -13.47
N ALA A 574 6.60 -13.64 -14.48
CA ALA A 574 5.80 -13.80 -15.70
C ALA A 574 4.36 -14.29 -15.40
N TYR A 575 4.18 -15.05 -14.33
CA TYR A 575 2.86 -15.47 -13.83
C TYR A 575 1.98 -14.31 -13.33
N ASP A 576 2.57 -13.17 -12.93
CA ASP A 576 1.79 -11.99 -12.54
C ASP A 576 1.18 -11.28 -13.75
N PHE A 577 1.90 -11.28 -14.88
CA PHE A 577 1.38 -10.80 -16.17
C PHE A 577 0.31 -11.74 -16.72
N GLU A 578 0.59 -13.05 -16.76
CA GLU A 578 -0.39 -14.05 -17.20
C GLU A 578 -1.70 -13.93 -16.42
N TYR A 579 -1.60 -13.86 -15.09
CA TYR A 579 -2.77 -13.72 -14.22
C TYR A 579 -3.56 -12.44 -14.49
N ALA A 580 -2.88 -11.29 -14.61
CA ALA A 580 -3.52 -10.00 -14.89
C ALA A 580 -4.28 -10.03 -16.23
N TRP A 581 -3.61 -10.49 -17.29
CA TRP A 581 -4.13 -10.47 -18.65
C TRP A 581 -5.28 -11.47 -18.84
N LYS A 582 -5.12 -12.71 -18.33
CA LYS A 582 -6.20 -13.71 -18.36
C LYS A 582 -7.40 -13.26 -17.54
N LYS A 583 -7.20 -12.53 -16.43
CA LYS A 583 -8.30 -11.99 -15.64
C LYS A 583 -9.07 -10.90 -16.38
N ILE A 584 -8.40 -9.97 -17.08
CA ILE A 584 -9.06 -9.00 -17.97
C ILE A 584 -9.93 -9.70 -19.02
N LEU A 585 -9.39 -10.77 -19.61
CA LEU A 585 -10.02 -11.57 -20.66
C LEU A 585 -11.07 -12.56 -20.15
N SER A 586 -11.27 -12.68 -18.83
CA SER A 586 -12.34 -13.52 -18.30
C SER A 586 -13.72 -12.88 -18.53
N PRO A 587 -14.77 -13.66 -18.83
CA PRO A 587 -16.12 -13.14 -19.02
C PRO A 587 -16.64 -12.34 -17.82
N ASP A 588 -16.29 -12.76 -16.60
CA ASP A 588 -16.79 -12.19 -15.36
C ASP A 588 -16.14 -10.86 -14.96
N PHE A 589 -14.95 -10.55 -15.49
CA PHE A 589 -14.23 -9.32 -15.13
C PHE A 589 -14.73 -8.12 -15.93
N LYS A 590 -15.35 -7.14 -15.26
CA LYS A 590 -15.88 -5.95 -15.93
C LYS A 590 -14.78 -4.93 -16.19
N THR A 591 -14.48 -4.67 -17.45
CA THR A 591 -13.58 -3.60 -17.89
C THR A 591 -13.95 -3.15 -19.30
N SER A 592 -13.90 -1.84 -19.55
CA SER A 592 -14.11 -1.26 -20.87
C SER A 592 -12.93 -1.48 -21.82
N PHE A 593 -11.79 -1.96 -21.31
CA PHE A 593 -10.51 -2.01 -22.04
C PHE A 593 -10.12 -3.40 -22.55
N ALA A 594 -10.97 -4.43 -22.37
CA ALA A 594 -10.65 -5.80 -22.79
C ALA A 594 -10.33 -5.92 -24.29
N TYR A 595 -10.93 -5.08 -25.14
CA TYR A 595 -10.72 -5.08 -26.57
C TYR A 595 -9.27 -4.81 -27.00
N LEU A 596 -8.48 -4.13 -26.15
CA LEU A 596 -7.05 -3.89 -26.40
C LEU A 596 -6.23 -5.18 -26.44
N PHE A 597 -6.72 -6.27 -25.83
CA PHE A 597 -6.07 -7.57 -25.80
C PHE A 597 -6.50 -8.48 -26.96
N TYR A 598 -7.51 -8.12 -27.76
CA TYR A 598 -8.03 -8.96 -28.84
C TYR A 598 -7.05 -9.27 -29.99
N PRO A 599 -5.94 -8.54 -30.19
CA PRO A 599 -4.88 -9.00 -31.09
C PRO A 599 -4.23 -10.32 -30.64
N ILE A 600 -4.30 -10.67 -29.36
CA ILE A 600 -3.80 -11.94 -28.81
C ILE A 600 -4.70 -13.08 -29.25
N LYS A 601 -4.11 -14.20 -29.66
CA LYS A 601 -4.83 -15.40 -30.10
C LYS A 601 -5.86 -15.84 -29.06
N ASN A 602 -7.09 -16.08 -29.51
CA ASN A 602 -8.23 -16.55 -28.72
C ASN A 602 -8.70 -15.59 -27.59
N ALA A 603 -8.18 -14.36 -27.52
CA ALA A 603 -8.50 -13.44 -26.44
C ALA A 603 -9.94 -12.92 -26.50
N LYS A 604 -10.45 -12.61 -27.70
CA LYS A 604 -11.83 -12.17 -27.89
C LYS A 604 -12.82 -13.29 -27.55
N GLU A 605 -12.55 -14.48 -28.06
CA GLU A 605 -13.35 -15.68 -27.83
C GLU A 605 -13.40 -16.03 -26.35
N ALA A 606 -12.28 -15.89 -25.62
CA ALA A 606 -12.24 -16.11 -24.18
C ALA A 606 -13.10 -15.09 -23.43
N LYS A 607 -13.04 -13.81 -23.85
CA LYS A 607 -13.88 -12.75 -23.26
C LYS A 607 -15.37 -12.97 -23.48
N GLU A 608 -15.73 -13.53 -24.63
CA GLU A 608 -17.09 -13.93 -24.98
C GLU A 608 -17.52 -15.27 -24.35
N GLY A 609 -16.64 -15.96 -23.61
CA GLY A 609 -16.92 -17.24 -22.96
C GLY A 609 -16.97 -18.43 -23.92
N LYS A 610 -16.43 -18.30 -25.14
CA LYS A 610 -16.46 -19.34 -26.19
C LYS A 610 -15.32 -20.36 -26.08
N VAL A 611 -14.22 -19.98 -25.44
CA VAL A 611 -13.02 -20.84 -25.24
C VAL A 611 -12.49 -20.70 -23.81
N SER A 612 -11.71 -21.67 -23.35
CA SER A 612 -11.08 -21.63 -22.03
C SER A 612 -9.95 -20.59 -21.95
N SER A 613 -9.65 -20.10 -20.74
CA SER A 613 -8.49 -19.23 -20.51
C SER A 613 -7.15 -19.87 -20.87
N ASP A 614 -7.09 -21.21 -20.92
CA ASP A 614 -5.88 -21.95 -21.28
C ASP A 614 -5.61 -21.97 -22.80
N GLU A 615 -6.63 -21.65 -23.60
CA GLU A 615 -6.51 -21.57 -25.06
C GLU A 615 -6.05 -20.18 -25.53
N ILE A 616 -6.03 -19.19 -24.63
CA ILE A 616 -5.52 -17.85 -24.93
C ILE A 616 -4.02 -17.97 -25.28
N GLY A 617 -3.57 -17.22 -26.29
CA GLY A 617 -2.19 -17.14 -26.75
C GLY A 617 -1.21 -16.51 -25.77
N ILE A 618 -1.27 -16.87 -24.48
CA ILE A 618 -0.42 -16.43 -23.40
C ILE A 618 0.13 -17.67 -22.70
N ARG A 619 1.45 -17.79 -22.63
CA ARG A 619 2.12 -18.91 -21.94
C ARG A 619 3.31 -18.40 -21.12
N VAL A 620 3.51 -19.01 -19.96
CA VAL A 620 4.66 -18.76 -19.08
C VAL A 620 5.56 -19.99 -19.12
N LEU A 621 6.82 -19.83 -19.53
CA LEU A 621 7.77 -20.96 -19.58
C LEU A 621 8.49 -21.14 -18.23
N ASP A 622 8.75 -20.04 -17.54
CA ASP A 622 9.37 -19.98 -16.21
C ASP A 622 9.05 -18.63 -15.55
N ASP A 623 9.56 -18.38 -14.34
CA ASP A 623 9.31 -17.14 -13.58
C ASP A 623 9.64 -15.84 -14.33
N ARG A 624 10.50 -15.88 -15.36
CA ARG A 624 10.99 -14.73 -16.11
C ARG A 624 10.68 -14.79 -17.60
N THR A 625 10.13 -15.87 -18.12
CA THR A 625 9.88 -16.01 -19.57
C THR A 625 8.37 -15.99 -19.87
N PHE A 626 7.90 -14.87 -20.42
CA PHE A 626 6.51 -14.64 -20.80
C PHE A 626 6.39 -14.63 -22.32
N VAL A 627 5.46 -15.41 -22.88
CA VAL A 627 5.32 -15.55 -24.33
C VAL A 627 3.89 -15.25 -24.75
N VAL A 628 3.75 -14.43 -25.80
CA VAL A 628 2.47 -14.00 -26.37
C VAL A 628 2.41 -14.37 -27.85
N GLU A 629 1.31 -14.99 -28.25
CA GLU A 629 0.98 -15.33 -29.64
C GLU A 629 -0.19 -14.48 -30.12
N LEU A 630 0.00 -13.76 -31.21
CA LEU A 630 -1.00 -12.91 -31.85
C LEU A 630 -1.73 -13.66 -32.97
N VAL A 631 -2.98 -13.27 -33.24
CA VAL A 631 -3.76 -13.79 -34.38
C VAL A 631 -3.11 -13.39 -35.72
N ARG A 632 -2.49 -12.20 -35.76
CA ARG A 632 -1.87 -11.57 -36.94
C ARG A 632 -0.76 -10.59 -36.51
N PRO A 633 0.15 -10.19 -37.42
CA PRO A 633 1.11 -9.13 -37.14
C PRO A 633 0.41 -7.86 -36.65
N ALA A 634 0.90 -7.27 -35.56
CA ALA A 634 0.38 -6.01 -35.03
C ALA A 634 1.55 -5.08 -34.72
N PRO A 635 1.95 -4.20 -35.66
CA PRO A 635 3.11 -3.31 -35.50
C PRO A 635 3.05 -2.42 -34.25
N TYR A 636 1.84 -2.08 -33.81
CA TYR A 636 1.55 -1.26 -32.62
C TYR A 636 1.53 -2.06 -31.30
N PHE A 637 1.75 -3.38 -31.32
CA PHE A 637 1.59 -4.24 -30.13
C PHE A 637 2.52 -3.84 -28.99
N LEU A 638 3.82 -3.64 -29.26
CA LEU A 638 4.78 -3.23 -28.24
C LEU A 638 4.45 -1.85 -27.64
N GLN A 639 3.83 -0.98 -28.43
CA GLN A 639 3.34 0.31 -27.96
C GLN A 639 2.11 0.18 -27.07
N SER A 640 1.21 -0.75 -27.41
CA SER A 640 -0.02 -0.98 -26.64
C SER A 640 0.29 -1.53 -25.26
N ILE A 641 1.22 -2.48 -25.16
CA ILE A 641 1.60 -3.10 -23.88
C ILE A 641 2.46 -2.19 -22.98
N ALA A 642 2.79 -0.98 -23.45
CA ALA A 642 3.35 0.08 -22.62
C ALA A 642 2.27 0.82 -21.81
N ASP A 643 0.99 0.54 -22.04
CA ASP A 643 -0.13 1.07 -21.27
C ASP A 643 -0.28 0.38 -19.89
N PRO A 644 -0.59 1.11 -18.79
CA PRO A 644 -0.75 0.51 -17.47
C PRO A 644 -1.81 -0.58 -17.42
N ILE A 645 -2.79 -0.61 -18.35
CA ILE A 645 -3.74 -1.72 -18.43
C ILE A 645 -3.04 -3.08 -18.62
N PHE A 646 -1.88 -3.10 -19.28
CA PHE A 646 -1.06 -4.30 -19.50
C PHE A 646 -0.04 -4.56 -18.39
N SER A 647 0.00 -3.74 -17.34
CA SER A 647 0.88 -3.94 -16.19
C SER A 647 0.54 -5.22 -15.41
N PRO A 648 1.53 -5.83 -14.73
CA PRO A 648 1.27 -6.98 -13.89
C PRO A 648 0.46 -6.55 -12.65
N ILE A 649 -0.19 -7.51 -12.02
CA ILE A 649 -0.75 -7.34 -10.67
C ILE A 649 -0.21 -8.44 -9.77
N HIS A 650 -0.04 -8.13 -8.49
CA HIS A 650 0.45 -9.12 -7.54
C HIS A 650 -0.61 -10.20 -7.28
N ARG A 651 -0.51 -11.34 -7.98
CA ARG A 651 -1.56 -12.38 -8.04
C ARG A 651 -2.04 -12.87 -6.67
N PHE A 652 -1.14 -13.06 -5.72
CA PHE A 652 -1.51 -13.56 -4.38
C PHE A 652 -2.29 -12.53 -3.55
N ILE A 653 -2.01 -11.23 -3.72
CA ILE A 653 -2.73 -10.18 -3.00
C ILE A 653 -4.09 -9.97 -3.64
N ASP A 654 -4.18 -9.99 -4.97
CA ASP A 654 -5.47 -9.89 -5.67
C ASP A 654 -6.40 -11.06 -5.32
N GLN A 655 -5.87 -12.28 -5.17
CA GLN A 655 -6.64 -13.45 -4.74
C GLN A 655 -7.09 -13.39 -3.28
N GLN A 656 -6.24 -12.87 -2.38
CA GLN A 656 -6.54 -12.82 -0.94
C GLN A 656 -7.39 -11.61 -0.55
N HIS A 657 -7.19 -10.49 -1.26
CA HIS A 657 -7.74 -9.18 -0.97
C HIS A 657 -8.20 -8.51 -2.27
N PRO A 658 -9.23 -9.03 -2.97
CA PRO A 658 -9.66 -8.50 -4.27
C PRO A 658 -10.15 -7.04 -4.23
N GLN A 659 -10.39 -6.48 -3.04
CA GLN A 659 -10.75 -5.07 -2.81
C GLN A 659 -9.52 -4.19 -2.51
N TRP A 660 -8.29 -4.69 -2.69
CA TRP A 660 -7.06 -3.93 -2.49
C TRP A 660 -7.00 -2.58 -3.21
N PRO A 661 -7.61 -2.36 -4.40
CA PRO A 661 -7.57 -1.04 -5.05
C PRO A 661 -8.38 0.03 -4.29
N TYR A 662 -9.36 -0.39 -3.48
CA TYR A 662 -10.31 0.48 -2.79
C TYR A 662 -10.06 0.56 -1.27
N GLN A 663 -9.12 -0.23 -0.75
CA GLN A 663 -8.83 -0.35 0.67
C GLN A 663 -7.33 -0.17 0.89
N SER A 664 -6.87 1.01 1.29
CA SER A 664 -5.46 1.12 1.69
C SER A 664 -5.16 2.24 2.69
N GLU A 665 -5.17 1.88 3.98
CA GLU A 665 -4.40 2.60 5.00
C GLU A 665 -2.90 2.24 4.94
N ASN A 666 -2.50 1.12 4.30
CA ASN A 666 -1.12 0.57 4.33
C ASN A 666 -0.44 0.41 2.95
N GLY A 667 -0.95 1.05 1.90
CA GLY A 667 -0.47 0.86 0.53
C GLY A 667 -0.72 -0.56 -0.03
N TYR A 668 -0.49 -0.76 -1.33
CA TYR A 668 -0.63 -2.06 -2.00
C TYR A 668 0.60 -2.37 -2.86
N PRO A 669 0.82 -3.64 -3.26
CA PRO A 669 1.96 -4.01 -4.08
C PRO A 669 1.96 -3.27 -5.41
N CYS A 670 3.04 -2.53 -5.67
CA CYS A 670 3.25 -1.80 -6.90
C CYS A 670 4.69 -2.01 -7.38
N ASN A 671 4.92 -2.00 -8.71
CA ASN A 671 6.23 -2.29 -9.32
C ASN A 671 6.80 -1.11 -10.13
N GLY A 672 6.14 0.04 -10.08
CA GLY A 672 6.56 1.28 -10.75
C GLY A 672 7.46 2.17 -9.87
N PRO A 673 7.81 3.36 -10.39
CA PRO A 673 8.76 4.29 -9.76
C PRO A 673 8.29 4.91 -8.44
N PHE A 674 6.98 4.93 -8.19
CA PHE A 674 6.39 5.42 -6.96
C PHE A 674 5.49 4.35 -6.32
N GLN A 675 5.22 4.53 -5.04
CA GLN A 675 4.28 3.76 -4.26
C GLN A 675 3.28 4.68 -3.56
N LEU A 676 2.09 4.17 -3.32
CA LEU A 676 1.01 4.91 -2.68
C LEU A 676 1.27 5.04 -1.18
N LYS A 677 1.36 6.28 -0.68
CA LYS A 677 1.45 6.61 0.74
C LYS A 677 0.08 6.95 1.34
N VAL A 678 -0.71 7.77 0.64
CA VAL A 678 -2.04 8.20 1.09
C VAL A 678 -3.05 7.97 -0.02
N ASN A 679 -4.18 7.37 0.33
CA ASN A 679 -5.32 7.12 -0.54
C ASN A 679 -6.59 7.70 0.10
N GLN A 680 -6.95 8.93 -0.26
CA GLN A 680 -8.15 9.59 0.24
C GLN A 680 -8.98 10.04 -0.96
N PRO A 681 -9.89 9.20 -1.50
CA PRO A 681 -10.61 9.50 -2.74
C PRO A 681 -11.32 10.87 -2.79
N ASN A 682 -11.71 11.39 -1.61
CA ASN A 682 -12.40 12.70 -1.48
C ASN A 682 -11.47 13.89 -1.19
N GLN A 683 -10.16 13.66 -0.96
CA GLN A 683 -9.20 14.70 -0.60
C GLN A 683 -7.97 14.71 -1.51
N GLY A 684 -7.57 13.55 -2.05
CA GLY A 684 -6.44 13.39 -2.93
C GLY A 684 -5.58 12.17 -2.62
N TYR A 685 -4.41 12.12 -3.25
CA TYR A 685 -3.46 11.01 -3.12
C TYR A 685 -2.05 11.54 -2.84
N GLN A 686 -1.24 10.73 -2.16
CA GLN A 686 0.19 11.02 -2.01
C GLN A 686 1.00 9.81 -2.43
N LEU A 687 1.96 10.03 -3.32
CA LEU A 687 2.88 9.03 -3.82
C LEU A 687 4.29 9.35 -3.34
N ILE A 688 5.03 8.35 -2.89
CA ILE A 688 6.44 8.47 -2.53
C ILE A 688 7.28 7.59 -3.43
N LYS A 689 8.54 7.97 -3.65
CA LYS A 689 9.49 7.18 -4.43
C LYS A 689 9.53 5.73 -3.94
N ASN A 690 9.48 4.78 -4.86
CA ASN A 690 9.55 3.36 -4.56
C ASN A 690 11.03 2.91 -4.52
N PRO A 691 11.61 2.61 -3.36
CA PRO A 691 13.02 2.22 -3.27
C PRO A 691 13.32 0.85 -3.90
N CYS A 692 12.29 0.01 -4.10
CA CYS A 692 12.42 -1.31 -4.72
C CYS A 692 12.33 -1.27 -6.25
N TYR A 693 12.05 -0.11 -6.85
CA TYR A 693 11.96 0.01 -8.29
C TYR A 693 13.34 -0.20 -8.94
N TRP A 694 13.40 -1.01 -9.99
CA TRP A 694 14.68 -1.43 -10.59
C TRP A 694 15.49 -0.26 -11.16
N ASP A 695 14.82 0.82 -11.59
CA ASP A 695 15.42 2.01 -12.22
C ASP A 695 15.35 3.25 -11.30
N THR A 696 15.32 3.05 -9.98
CA THR A 696 15.15 4.13 -8.97
C THR A 696 16.17 5.26 -9.11
N ARG A 697 17.37 4.99 -9.64
CA ARG A 697 18.45 5.98 -9.78
C ARG A 697 18.10 7.12 -10.74
N HIS A 698 17.26 6.88 -11.75
CA HIS A 698 16.86 7.91 -12.72
C HIS A 698 15.63 8.71 -12.29
N ILE A 699 15.01 8.36 -11.17
CA ILE A 699 13.84 9.07 -10.63
C ILE A 699 14.34 10.23 -9.78
N ALA A 700 14.04 11.47 -10.16
CA ALA A 700 14.49 12.67 -9.44
C ALA A 700 13.54 13.05 -8.29
N LEU A 701 12.22 12.88 -8.48
CA LEU A 701 11.23 13.26 -7.46
C LEU A 701 11.25 12.30 -6.27
N ASP A 702 11.08 12.85 -5.08
CA ASP A 702 10.91 12.09 -3.84
C ASP A 702 9.43 11.83 -3.54
N GLN A 703 8.56 12.78 -3.92
CA GLN A 703 7.14 12.74 -3.59
C GLN A 703 6.29 13.46 -4.65
N ILE A 704 5.10 12.92 -4.89
CA ILE A 704 4.05 13.53 -5.71
C ILE A 704 2.79 13.65 -4.85
N ILE A 705 2.22 14.85 -4.77
CA ILE A 705 0.99 15.14 -4.04
C ILE A 705 -0.09 15.49 -5.06
N LEU A 706 -1.24 14.82 -4.98
CA LEU A 706 -2.34 14.92 -5.92
C LEU A 706 -3.61 15.37 -5.18
N PRO A 707 -3.70 16.64 -4.73
CA PRO A 707 -4.88 17.13 -4.02
C PRO A 707 -6.09 17.20 -4.96
N LEU A 708 -7.27 16.81 -4.46
CA LEU A 708 -8.53 17.00 -5.16
C LEU A 708 -9.04 18.42 -4.90
N VAL A 709 -9.17 19.23 -5.94
CA VAL A 709 -9.52 20.65 -5.86
C VAL A 709 -10.50 21.04 -6.95
N ASN A 710 -11.46 21.93 -6.63
CA ASN A 710 -12.26 22.55 -7.68
C ASN A 710 -11.45 23.64 -8.42
N PRO A 711 -11.77 23.97 -9.68
CA PRO A 711 -10.95 24.88 -10.48
C PRO A 711 -10.72 26.27 -9.85
N ALA A 712 -11.73 26.83 -9.17
CA ALA A 712 -11.65 28.16 -8.56
C ALA A 712 -10.71 28.20 -7.35
N GLN A 713 -10.71 27.15 -6.52
CA GLN A 713 -9.76 27.00 -5.41
C GLN A 713 -8.38 26.62 -5.93
N ALA A 714 -8.31 25.80 -6.98
CA ALA A 714 -7.08 25.32 -7.56
C ALA A 714 -6.20 26.47 -8.06
N ILE A 715 -6.77 27.47 -8.75
CA ILE A 715 -6.00 28.64 -9.22
C ILE A 715 -5.48 29.50 -8.06
N GLN A 716 -6.27 29.65 -6.98
CA GLN A 716 -5.81 30.36 -5.78
C GLN A 716 -4.68 29.60 -5.08
N ALA A 717 -4.81 28.29 -4.93
CA ALA A 717 -3.78 27.42 -4.36
C ALA A 717 -2.50 27.42 -5.20
N PHE A 718 -2.63 27.47 -6.53
CA PHE A 718 -1.49 27.60 -7.45
C PHE A 718 -0.76 28.94 -7.28
N HIS A 719 -1.47 30.04 -7.12
CA HIS A 719 -0.85 31.34 -6.82
C HIS A 719 -0.20 31.38 -5.42
N LYS A 720 -0.69 30.59 -4.46
CA LYS A 720 -0.09 30.39 -3.13
C LYS A 720 1.05 29.37 -3.09
N ASN A 721 1.44 28.79 -4.23
CA ASN A 721 2.46 27.72 -4.34
C ASN A 721 2.10 26.42 -3.59
N GLU A 722 0.81 26.20 -3.33
CA GLU A 722 0.27 24.94 -2.79
C GLU A 722 0.05 23.89 -3.90
N ILE A 723 -0.05 24.34 -5.16
CA ILE A 723 -0.12 23.50 -6.35
C ILE A 723 0.88 24.00 -7.38
N ASP A 724 1.57 23.08 -8.05
CA ASP A 724 2.58 23.41 -9.04
C ASP A 724 2.16 23.11 -10.50
N TRP A 725 1.10 22.32 -10.68
CA TRP A 725 0.53 21.96 -11.98
C TRP A 725 -1.01 21.99 -11.93
N LEU A 726 -1.61 22.75 -12.85
CA LEU A 726 -3.05 22.77 -13.11
C LEU A 726 -3.38 22.46 -14.57
N GLY A 727 -4.51 21.81 -14.80
CA GLY A 727 -4.99 21.47 -16.14
C GLY A 727 -4.62 20.05 -16.57
N SER A 728 -4.61 19.82 -17.88
CA SER A 728 -4.50 18.48 -18.46
C SER A 728 -3.13 17.84 -18.21
N PRO A 729 -3.05 16.50 -18.08
CA PRO A 729 -4.12 15.51 -18.18
C PRO A 729 -4.94 15.32 -16.89
N PHE A 730 -4.63 16.04 -15.81
CA PHE A 730 -5.18 15.84 -14.47
C PHE A 730 -6.46 16.63 -14.19
N GLY A 731 -6.77 17.60 -15.05
CA GLY A 731 -7.97 18.42 -15.06
C GLY A 731 -8.23 19.01 -16.44
N GLY A 732 -9.31 19.79 -16.54
CA GLY A 732 -9.63 20.56 -17.74
C GLY A 732 -8.83 21.86 -17.83
N TRP A 733 -8.79 22.48 -19.02
CA TRP A 733 -8.34 23.87 -19.12
C TRP A 733 -9.52 24.82 -18.88
N HIS A 734 -9.34 25.80 -18.01
CA HIS A 734 -10.36 26.78 -17.65
C HIS A 734 -9.89 28.19 -18.00
N SER A 735 -10.80 29.04 -18.45
CA SER A 735 -10.47 30.44 -18.82
C SER A 735 -9.92 31.27 -17.65
N ILE A 736 -10.21 30.88 -16.41
CA ILE A 736 -9.68 31.49 -15.19
C ILE A 736 -8.20 31.16 -14.92
N PHE A 737 -7.60 30.22 -15.65
CA PHE A 737 -6.20 29.85 -15.49
C PHE A 737 -5.29 30.88 -16.16
N THR A 738 -5.01 31.95 -15.42
CA THR A 738 -4.16 33.04 -15.85
C THR A 738 -2.74 32.86 -15.30
N PRO A 739 -1.69 32.85 -16.15
CA PRO A 739 -0.32 32.72 -15.68
C PRO A 739 0.16 33.99 -14.98
N GLY A 740 0.81 33.83 -13.82
CA GLY A 740 1.57 34.89 -13.18
C GLY A 740 2.97 35.06 -13.77
N LYS A 741 3.79 35.91 -13.13
CA LYS A 741 5.14 36.27 -13.60
C LYS A 741 6.09 35.07 -13.68
N ASP A 742 5.98 34.12 -12.76
CA ASP A 742 6.88 32.96 -12.62
C ASP A 742 6.23 31.63 -13.05
N ASP A 743 5.14 31.74 -13.80
CA ASP A 743 4.38 30.60 -14.30
C ASP A 743 4.50 30.52 -15.83
N ARG A 744 4.15 29.37 -16.41
CA ARG A 744 4.06 29.19 -17.86
C ARG A 744 2.87 28.32 -18.22
N ILE A 745 2.22 28.68 -19.32
CA ILE A 745 1.27 27.78 -19.98
C ILE A 745 2.08 26.88 -20.90
N VAL A 746 1.91 25.57 -20.76
CA VAL A 746 2.49 24.60 -21.68
C VAL A 746 1.36 23.92 -22.44
N SER A 747 1.50 23.86 -23.76
CA SER A 747 0.56 23.19 -24.65
C SER A 747 1.19 21.93 -25.21
N PHE A 748 0.48 20.81 -25.11
CA PHE A 748 0.92 19.50 -25.55
C PHE A 748 0.09 19.05 -26.73
N PRO A 749 0.72 18.64 -27.84
CA PRO A 749 0.00 17.91 -28.87
C PRO A 749 -0.74 16.74 -28.23
N HIS A 750 -2.01 16.55 -28.59
CA HIS A 750 -2.83 15.46 -28.08
C HIS A 750 -3.70 14.90 -29.21
N SER A 751 -4.10 13.63 -29.10
CA SER A 751 -4.88 12.93 -30.11
C SER A 751 -6.36 13.34 -30.16
N LEU A 752 -6.71 14.51 -29.62
CA LEU A 752 -8.10 14.96 -29.56
C LEU A 752 -8.45 15.78 -30.79
N VAL A 753 -9.43 15.29 -31.54
CA VAL A 753 -9.97 15.97 -32.70
C VAL A 753 -11.49 16.12 -32.53
N CYS A 754 -12.00 17.33 -32.75
CA CYS A 754 -13.44 17.58 -32.74
C CYS A 754 -13.98 17.50 -34.17
N TRP A 755 -14.98 16.65 -34.38
CA TRP A 755 -15.64 16.50 -35.68
C TRP A 755 -17.14 16.77 -35.56
N CYS A 756 -17.72 17.29 -36.64
CA CYS A 756 -19.16 17.27 -36.87
C CYS A 756 -19.52 15.95 -37.55
N VAL A 757 -20.50 15.23 -37.01
CA VAL A 757 -20.96 13.94 -37.51
C VAL A 757 -22.33 14.10 -38.16
N PHE A 758 -22.52 13.52 -39.34
CA PHE A 758 -23.82 13.40 -39.99
C PHE A 758 -24.39 12.00 -39.83
N ASN A 759 -25.68 11.90 -39.53
CA ASN A 759 -26.37 10.62 -39.60
C ASN A 759 -26.70 10.27 -41.05
N THR A 760 -25.95 9.33 -41.65
CA THR A 760 -26.12 8.95 -43.06
C THR A 760 -27.39 8.15 -43.34
N ARG A 761 -28.12 7.72 -42.29
CA ARG A 761 -29.47 7.14 -42.41
C ARG A 761 -30.58 8.18 -42.46
N ASN A 762 -30.29 9.44 -42.10
CA ASN A 762 -31.25 10.53 -42.23
C ASN A 762 -31.52 10.84 -43.70
N ALA A 763 -32.77 11.15 -44.05
CA ALA A 763 -33.18 11.40 -45.45
C ALA A 763 -32.36 12.50 -46.14
N LEU A 764 -31.97 13.56 -45.42
CA LEU A 764 -31.15 14.66 -45.95
C LEU A 764 -29.70 14.20 -46.13
N PHE A 765 -29.07 13.77 -45.04
CA PHE A 765 -27.64 13.48 -45.02
C PHE A 765 -27.27 12.11 -45.58
N LYS A 766 -28.22 11.33 -46.08
CA LYS A 766 -27.96 10.20 -46.99
C LYS A 766 -27.31 10.69 -48.28
N HIS A 767 -27.65 11.89 -48.74
CA HIS A 767 -27.13 12.48 -49.98
C HIS A 767 -25.69 13.02 -49.81
N GLN A 768 -24.74 12.49 -50.59
CA GLN A 768 -23.32 12.83 -50.47
C GLN A 768 -23.03 14.32 -50.76
N LYS A 769 -23.62 14.87 -51.83
CA LYS A 769 -23.41 16.28 -52.21
C LYS A 769 -23.83 17.25 -51.10
N LEU A 770 -24.88 16.91 -50.33
CA LEU A 770 -25.32 17.73 -49.21
C LEU A 770 -24.28 17.74 -48.09
N ARG A 771 -23.70 16.58 -47.75
CA ARG A 771 -22.60 16.51 -46.76
C ARG A 771 -21.37 17.31 -47.22
N GLN A 772 -21.02 17.22 -48.50
CA GLN A 772 -19.92 17.99 -49.10
C GLN A 772 -20.19 19.51 -49.09
N ALA A 773 -21.42 19.93 -49.38
CA ALA A 773 -21.83 21.33 -49.31
C ALA A 773 -21.61 21.90 -47.91
N PHE A 774 -22.12 21.22 -46.87
CA PHE A 774 -21.92 21.63 -45.48
C PHE A 774 -20.44 21.68 -45.10
N ALA A 775 -19.60 20.77 -45.59
CA ALA A 775 -18.16 20.82 -45.33
C ALA A 775 -17.46 22.03 -45.96
N HIS A 776 -17.87 22.42 -47.17
CA HIS A 776 -17.36 23.60 -47.86
C HIS A 776 -17.85 24.92 -47.25
N ALA A 777 -18.94 24.93 -46.49
CA ALA A 777 -19.45 26.13 -45.82
C ALA A 777 -18.69 26.50 -44.53
N ILE A 778 -17.81 25.62 -44.02
CA ILE A 778 -17.22 25.78 -42.69
C ILE A 778 -15.86 26.49 -42.77
N GLU A 779 -15.80 27.68 -42.18
CA GLU A 779 -14.56 28.42 -41.92
C GLU A 779 -14.01 28.05 -40.53
N ARG A 780 -13.07 27.09 -40.52
CA ARG A 780 -12.47 26.54 -39.30
C ARG A 780 -11.62 27.57 -38.56
N SER A 781 -10.99 28.49 -39.26
CA SER A 781 -10.15 29.52 -38.63
C SER A 781 -10.95 30.45 -37.71
N GLN A 782 -12.21 30.74 -38.06
CA GLN A 782 -13.12 31.52 -37.21
C GLN A 782 -13.53 30.76 -35.94
N ILE A 783 -13.70 29.44 -36.04
CA ILE A 783 -13.97 28.58 -34.87
C ILE A 783 -12.78 28.65 -33.91
N THR A 784 -11.56 28.53 -34.43
CA THR A 784 -10.34 28.46 -33.62
C THR A 784 -9.87 29.81 -33.07
N ALA A 785 -10.02 30.90 -33.82
CA ALA A 785 -9.52 32.22 -33.43
C ALA A 785 -10.27 32.81 -32.21
N ASN A 786 -11.55 32.48 -32.07
CA ASN A 786 -12.41 32.99 -31.00
C ASN A 786 -12.52 32.01 -29.82
N ALA A 787 -11.71 30.95 -29.80
CA ALA A 787 -11.72 29.97 -28.73
C ALA A 787 -10.93 30.48 -27.51
N TYR A 788 -11.44 30.22 -26.31
CA TYR A 788 -10.73 30.49 -25.04
C TYR A 788 -9.61 29.45 -24.76
N VAL A 789 -9.46 28.46 -25.63
CA VAL A 789 -8.42 27.42 -25.66
C VAL A 789 -7.73 27.47 -27.03
N PRO A 790 -6.42 27.20 -27.13
CA PRO A 790 -5.74 27.12 -28.40
C PRO A 790 -6.23 25.90 -29.15
N LEU A 791 -6.77 26.16 -30.34
CA LEU A 791 -7.23 25.15 -31.27
C LEU A 791 -6.48 25.30 -32.58
N THR A 792 -6.21 24.18 -33.23
CA THR A 792 -5.64 24.17 -34.58
C THR A 792 -6.70 23.68 -35.57
N PRO A 793 -7.00 24.39 -36.66
CA PRO A 793 -7.93 23.91 -37.68
C PRO A 793 -7.59 22.48 -38.17
N ALA A 794 -8.59 21.61 -38.25
CA ALA A 794 -8.40 20.22 -38.67
C ALA A 794 -8.93 19.98 -40.09
N PHE A 795 -8.07 19.47 -40.96
CA PHE A 795 -8.39 19.09 -42.35
C PHE A 795 -8.21 17.58 -42.59
N SER A 796 -8.22 16.82 -41.51
CA SER A 796 -8.16 15.36 -41.47
C SER A 796 -8.70 14.89 -40.12
N PRO A 797 -9.33 13.71 -40.06
CA PRO A 797 -9.65 13.05 -38.81
C PRO A 797 -8.45 12.29 -38.24
N LEU A 798 -7.34 12.16 -38.98
CA LEU A 798 -6.05 11.68 -38.50
C LEU A 798 -5.20 12.84 -37.99
N LEU A 799 -4.28 12.55 -37.08
CA LEU A 799 -3.38 13.56 -36.54
C LEU A 799 -2.36 14.03 -37.58
N PRO A 800 -1.95 15.31 -37.55
CA PRO A 800 -1.08 15.90 -38.58
C PRO A 800 0.24 15.16 -38.82
N TYR A 801 0.82 14.54 -37.79
CA TYR A 801 2.13 13.87 -37.89
C TYR A 801 2.10 12.50 -38.59
N TYR A 802 0.92 11.93 -38.88
CA TYR A 802 0.83 10.73 -39.73
C TYR A 802 1.12 11.04 -41.19
N ARG A 803 1.31 12.32 -41.55
CA ARG A 803 1.56 12.76 -42.93
C ARG A 803 2.90 13.47 -43.00
N ASP A 804 3.79 12.96 -43.84
CA ASP A 804 5.03 13.64 -44.20
C ASP A 804 4.80 14.86 -45.12
N ASN A 805 3.60 15.03 -45.69
CA ASN A 805 3.36 15.98 -46.80
C ASN A 805 2.21 16.99 -46.63
N HIS A 806 1.65 17.20 -45.43
CA HIS A 806 0.60 18.22 -45.16
C HIS A 806 -0.61 18.28 -46.13
N HIS A 807 -0.79 17.29 -47.01
CA HIS A 807 -1.82 17.32 -48.05
C HIS A 807 -3.19 17.24 -47.38
N SER A 808 -3.95 18.33 -47.37
CA SER A 808 -5.27 18.39 -46.74
C SER A 808 -6.28 17.66 -47.63
N LEU A 809 -6.89 16.59 -47.13
CA LEU A 809 -7.88 15.81 -47.87
C LEU A 809 -9.30 16.39 -47.73
N PHE A 810 -9.57 17.06 -46.61
CA PHE A 810 -10.83 17.76 -46.41
C PHE A 810 -10.72 19.20 -46.94
N PRO A 811 -11.78 19.71 -47.58
CA PRO A 811 -11.73 21.01 -48.22
C PRO A 811 -11.69 22.15 -47.22
N SER A 812 -10.99 23.22 -47.61
CA SER A 812 -11.13 24.54 -47.01
C SER A 812 -12.49 25.16 -47.34
N CYS A 813 -12.84 26.20 -46.57
CA CYS A 813 -14.06 26.97 -46.80
C CYS A 813 -14.09 27.50 -48.24
N ASN A 814 -15.19 27.21 -48.95
CA ASN A 814 -15.50 27.74 -50.26
C ASN A 814 -17.03 27.92 -50.35
N PRO A 815 -17.56 29.09 -49.97
CA PRO A 815 -19.00 29.33 -49.93
C PRO A 815 -19.69 29.21 -51.30
N ASP A 816 -19.00 29.54 -52.40
CA ASP A 816 -19.56 29.42 -53.75
C ASP A 816 -19.77 27.96 -54.14
N LYS A 817 -18.75 27.13 -53.90
CA LYS A 817 -18.85 25.68 -54.13
C LYS A 817 -19.84 25.01 -53.18
N ALA A 818 -19.93 25.49 -51.93
CA ALA A 818 -20.93 25.04 -50.98
C ALA A 818 -22.36 25.29 -51.51
N ARG A 819 -22.66 26.51 -51.98
CA ARG A 819 -23.96 26.87 -52.56
C ARG A 819 -24.27 26.04 -53.80
N GLN A 820 -23.31 25.87 -54.71
CA GLN A 820 -23.49 25.05 -55.91
C GLN A 820 -23.86 23.60 -55.55
N LEU A 821 -23.08 22.94 -54.69
CA LEU A 821 -23.34 21.55 -54.29
C LEU A 821 -24.65 21.39 -53.53
N PHE A 822 -25.05 22.41 -52.77
CA PHE A 822 -26.30 22.45 -52.03
C PHE A 822 -27.50 22.52 -52.98
N GLU A 823 -27.47 23.40 -53.99
CA GLU A 823 -28.50 23.51 -55.03
C GLU A 823 -28.61 22.24 -55.87
N GLU A 824 -27.47 21.66 -56.28
CA GLU A 824 -27.43 20.38 -57.00
C GLU A 824 -28.06 19.25 -56.18
N ALA A 825 -27.74 19.16 -54.89
CA ALA A 825 -28.30 18.14 -54.00
C ALA A 825 -29.82 18.31 -53.84
N LEU A 826 -30.31 19.54 -53.69
CA LEU A 826 -31.74 19.81 -53.56
C LEU A 826 -32.51 19.48 -54.85
N SER A 827 -31.93 19.81 -56.01
CA SER A 827 -32.48 19.44 -57.32
C SER A 827 -32.57 17.92 -57.49
N GLU A 828 -31.50 17.18 -57.16
CA GLU A 828 -31.47 15.71 -57.23
C GLU A 828 -32.47 15.05 -56.26
N MET A 829 -32.74 15.71 -55.12
CA MET A 829 -33.72 15.26 -54.13
C MET A 829 -35.15 15.72 -54.42
N ASN A 830 -35.37 16.58 -55.41
CA ASN A 830 -36.64 17.25 -55.69
C ASN A 830 -37.20 17.99 -54.45
N LEU A 831 -36.35 18.72 -53.74
CA LEU A 831 -36.71 19.51 -52.55
C LEU A 831 -36.40 20.99 -52.77
N THR A 832 -37.21 21.86 -52.20
CA THR A 832 -36.89 23.29 -52.04
C THR A 832 -36.33 23.57 -50.64
N VAL A 833 -35.67 24.72 -50.46
CA VAL A 833 -35.11 25.12 -49.14
C VAL A 833 -36.18 25.17 -48.04
N ALA A 834 -37.40 25.57 -48.39
CA ALA A 834 -38.52 25.67 -47.44
C ALA A 834 -39.06 24.29 -46.98
N GLU A 835 -38.80 23.23 -47.76
CA GLU A 835 -39.26 21.87 -47.46
C GLU A 835 -38.23 21.06 -46.66
N ILE A 836 -37.05 21.64 -46.39
CA ILE A 836 -36.01 21.00 -45.58
C ILE A 836 -36.52 20.87 -44.13
N PRO A 837 -36.61 19.63 -43.58
CA PRO A 837 -36.95 19.43 -42.18
C PRO A 837 -35.98 20.15 -41.26
N LYS A 838 -36.45 20.58 -40.07
CA LYS A 838 -35.58 21.22 -39.08
C LYS A 838 -34.33 20.37 -38.79
N ILE A 839 -33.17 20.94 -39.10
CA ILE A 839 -31.87 20.33 -38.80
C ILE A 839 -31.51 20.68 -37.36
N SER A 840 -31.28 19.65 -36.54
CA SER A 840 -30.81 19.83 -35.17
C SER A 840 -29.34 19.45 -35.02
N LEU A 841 -28.59 20.25 -34.27
CA LEU A 841 -27.21 19.99 -33.88
C LEU A 841 -27.16 19.66 -32.39
N ILE A 842 -26.93 18.39 -32.06
CA ILE A 842 -26.79 17.94 -30.68
C ILE A 842 -25.33 18.07 -30.23
N PHE A 843 -25.10 18.52 -29.00
CA PHE A 843 -23.77 18.61 -28.42
C PHE A 843 -23.82 18.58 -26.89
N HIS A 844 -22.68 18.27 -26.27
CA HIS A 844 -22.55 18.32 -24.82
C HIS A 844 -22.54 19.77 -24.34
N GLU A 845 -23.37 20.10 -23.35
CA GLU A 845 -23.58 21.46 -22.79
C GLU A 845 -22.36 22.07 -22.06
N SER A 846 -21.15 21.56 -22.29
CA SER A 846 -19.93 22.01 -21.61
C SER A 846 -18.75 22.15 -22.58
N GLY A 847 -17.92 23.16 -22.28
CA GLY A 847 -16.66 23.43 -22.94
C GLY A 847 -16.82 24.12 -24.29
N ILE A 848 -15.85 23.89 -25.18
CA ILE A 848 -15.72 24.60 -26.46
C ILE A 848 -16.81 24.24 -27.51
N ARG A 849 -17.63 23.22 -27.22
CA ARG A 849 -18.65 22.71 -28.16
C ARG A 849 -19.81 23.69 -28.36
N GLU A 850 -20.21 24.44 -27.34
CA GLU A 850 -21.26 25.45 -27.48
C GLU A 850 -20.83 26.58 -28.42
N HIS A 851 -19.63 27.13 -28.20
CA HIS A 851 -19.00 28.10 -29.10
C HIS A 851 -18.93 27.58 -30.54
N THR A 852 -18.46 26.33 -30.71
CA THR A 852 -18.38 25.67 -32.02
C THR A 852 -19.77 25.55 -32.67
N ALA A 853 -20.79 25.14 -31.91
CA ALA A 853 -22.15 24.97 -32.42
C ALA A 853 -22.77 26.31 -32.87
N VAL A 854 -22.53 27.40 -32.12
CA VAL A 854 -22.97 28.75 -32.48
C VAL A 854 -22.29 29.23 -33.77
N CYS A 855 -20.97 29.03 -33.89
CA CYS A 855 -20.24 29.36 -35.12
C CYS A 855 -20.78 28.59 -36.33
N LEU A 856 -21.01 27.28 -36.18
CA LEU A 856 -21.55 26.45 -37.26
C LEU A 856 -22.95 26.89 -37.68
N ARG A 857 -23.86 27.15 -36.73
CA ARG A 857 -25.21 27.67 -37.04
C ARG A 857 -25.12 28.98 -37.83
N GLN A 858 -24.25 29.90 -37.43
CA GLN A 858 -24.08 31.18 -38.11
C GLN A 858 -23.57 30.99 -39.54
N GLN A 859 -22.52 30.19 -39.73
CA GLN A 859 -21.94 29.92 -41.05
C GLN A 859 -22.92 29.23 -42.00
N PHE A 860 -23.72 28.27 -41.50
CA PHE A 860 -24.77 27.61 -42.30
C PHE A 860 -25.92 28.55 -42.65
N LYS A 861 -26.31 29.45 -41.73
CA LYS A 861 -27.33 30.46 -41.97
C LYS A 861 -26.89 31.47 -43.04
N GLU A 862 -25.64 31.92 -42.98
CA GLU A 862 -25.06 32.83 -43.98
C GLU A 862 -24.88 32.17 -45.35
N CYS A 863 -24.50 30.89 -45.40
CA CYS A 863 -24.21 30.20 -46.66
C CYS A 863 -25.45 29.64 -47.36
N PHE A 864 -26.39 29.03 -46.61
CA PHE A 864 -27.55 28.32 -47.17
C PHE A 864 -28.91 28.96 -46.82
N GLY A 865 -28.95 29.91 -45.89
CA GLY A 865 -30.21 30.44 -45.37
C GLY A 865 -30.96 29.49 -44.42
N ILE A 866 -30.33 28.39 -43.99
CA ILE A 866 -30.91 27.42 -43.05
C ILE A 866 -30.53 27.79 -41.61
N ASP A 867 -31.51 27.82 -40.71
CA ASP A 867 -31.28 27.97 -39.27
C ASP A 867 -31.28 26.61 -38.56
N CYS A 868 -30.11 26.19 -38.08
CA CYS A 868 -29.95 24.93 -37.35
C CYS A 868 -30.36 25.07 -35.88
N GLU A 869 -31.22 24.18 -35.39
CA GLU A 869 -31.63 24.12 -33.99
C GLU A 869 -30.51 23.55 -33.11
N LEU A 870 -30.00 24.35 -32.17
CA LEU A 870 -28.97 23.92 -31.23
C LEU A 870 -29.60 23.19 -30.03
N LYS A 871 -29.16 21.96 -29.76
CA LYS A 871 -29.64 21.13 -28.64
C LYS A 871 -28.49 20.78 -27.69
N PRO A 872 -28.19 21.64 -26.70
CA PRO A 872 -27.28 21.30 -25.62
C PRO A 872 -27.91 20.22 -24.75
N LEU A 873 -27.17 19.15 -24.47
CA LEU A 873 -27.63 18.02 -23.66
C LEU A 873 -26.49 17.52 -22.74
N PRO A 874 -26.81 16.87 -21.60
CA PRO A 874 -25.81 16.13 -20.82
C PRO A 874 -25.15 15.00 -21.63
N TRP A 875 -23.90 14.65 -21.31
CA TRP A 875 -23.09 13.72 -22.12
C TRP A 875 -23.78 12.38 -22.39
N ASN A 876 -24.37 11.77 -21.35
CA ASN A 876 -25.06 10.48 -21.48
C ASN A 876 -26.21 10.53 -22.50
N ALA A 877 -26.95 11.64 -22.56
CA ALA A 877 -28.03 11.82 -23.51
C ALA A 877 -27.51 12.03 -24.95
N VAL A 878 -26.43 12.80 -25.11
CA VAL A 878 -25.75 12.96 -26.41
C VAL A 878 -25.25 11.61 -26.92
N PHE A 879 -24.53 10.87 -26.08
CA PHE A 879 -23.98 9.57 -26.44
C PHE A 879 -25.09 8.57 -26.81
N GLN A 880 -26.18 8.51 -26.04
CA GLN A 880 -27.34 7.66 -26.36
C GLN A 880 -27.99 8.03 -27.70
N LYS A 881 -28.15 9.32 -28.01
CA LYS A 881 -28.71 9.75 -29.29
C LYS A 881 -27.79 9.43 -30.47
N LEU A 882 -26.49 9.64 -30.34
CA LEU A 882 -25.50 9.32 -31.37
C LEU A 882 -25.41 7.81 -31.63
N THR A 883 -25.45 6.99 -30.57
CA THR A 883 -25.42 5.52 -30.69
C THR A 883 -26.71 4.95 -31.28
N SER A 884 -27.87 5.44 -30.85
CA SER A 884 -29.19 5.02 -31.40
C SER A 884 -29.47 5.55 -32.81
N GLY A 885 -28.79 6.61 -33.24
CA GLY A 885 -29.05 7.27 -34.52
C GLY A 885 -30.24 8.25 -34.48
N ASP A 886 -30.70 8.65 -33.31
CA ASP A 886 -31.76 9.66 -33.12
C ASP A 886 -31.18 11.09 -33.14
N PHE A 887 -30.57 11.45 -34.27
CA PHE A 887 -30.01 12.78 -34.51
C PHE A 887 -29.85 13.08 -36.01
N THR A 888 -29.73 14.36 -36.35
CA THR A 888 -29.38 14.84 -37.70
C THR A 888 -27.89 15.15 -37.80
N MET A 889 -27.40 16.04 -36.94
CA MET A 889 -26.00 16.43 -36.81
C MET A 889 -25.58 16.39 -35.34
N GLY A 890 -24.30 16.07 -35.08
CA GLY A 890 -23.76 16.08 -33.72
C GLY A 890 -22.30 16.50 -33.65
N LEU A 891 -21.90 17.12 -32.54
CA LEU A 891 -20.49 17.41 -32.25
C LEU A 891 -19.88 16.33 -31.36
N MET A 892 -18.79 15.73 -31.83
CA MET A 892 -18.08 14.67 -31.12
C MET A 892 -16.59 15.00 -30.99
N HIS A 893 -16.04 14.76 -29.81
CA HIS A 893 -14.60 14.70 -29.61
C HIS A 893 -14.17 13.25 -29.77
N TRP A 894 -13.17 13.03 -30.62
CA TRP A 894 -12.56 11.73 -30.82
C TRP A 894 -11.13 11.77 -30.28
N THR A 895 -10.75 10.74 -29.53
CA THR A 895 -9.39 10.60 -28.99
C THR A 895 -8.93 9.16 -29.18
N SER A 896 -7.64 8.99 -29.43
CA SER A 896 -7.01 7.68 -29.53
C SER A 896 -6.01 7.46 -28.40
N LEU A 897 -6.03 6.24 -27.86
CA LEU A 897 -5.01 5.73 -26.95
C LEU A 897 -3.88 4.97 -27.69
N VAL A 898 -4.06 4.69 -28.99
CA VAL A 898 -3.12 3.95 -29.82
C VAL A 898 -2.60 4.84 -30.95
N ASP A 899 -1.29 4.91 -31.10
CA ASP A 899 -0.62 5.64 -32.17
C ASP A 899 -0.61 4.83 -33.48
N ASP A 900 -1.80 4.58 -34.03
CA ASP A 900 -1.97 3.88 -35.30
C ASP A 900 -3.20 4.42 -36.05
N PRO A 901 -3.12 4.79 -37.35
CA PRO A 901 -4.24 5.40 -38.06
C PRO A 901 -5.55 4.58 -38.08
N ILE A 902 -5.45 3.24 -38.07
CA ILE A 902 -6.63 2.36 -38.04
C ILE A 902 -7.34 2.55 -36.71
N TYR A 903 -6.63 2.28 -35.61
CA TYR A 903 -7.23 2.30 -34.28
C TYR A 903 -7.46 3.72 -33.76
N ALA A 904 -6.73 4.69 -34.31
CA ALA A 904 -6.87 6.08 -33.96
C ALA A 904 -8.15 6.70 -34.47
N THR A 905 -8.66 6.29 -35.64
CA THR A 905 -9.84 6.92 -36.26
C THR A 905 -10.56 5.99 -37.22
N LEU A 906 -9.85 5.37 -38.18
CA LEU A 906 -10.51 4.76 -39.34
C LEU A 906 -11.37 3.54 -38.99
N ASN A 907 -10.97 2.77 -37.97
CA ASN A 907 -11.71 1.59 -37.52
C ASN A 907 -13.11 1.92 -36.99
N ALA A 908 -13.33 3.15 -36.52
CA ALA A 908 -14.66 3.61 -36.09
C ALA A 908 -15.69 3.61 -37.22
N PHE A 909 -15.24 3.62 -38.48
CA PHE A 909 -16.07 3.62 -39.68
C PHE A 909 -16.08 2.27 -40.40
N LYS A 910 -15.52 1.21 -39.80
CA LYS A 910 -15.39 -0.10 -40.44
C LYS A 910 -16.74 -0.73 -40.79
N SER A 911 -17.78 -0.50 -39.98
CA SER A 911 -19.14 -0.99 -40.23
C SER A 911 -20.18 -0.08 -39.60
N ALA A 912 -21.34 0.10 -40.25
CA ALA A 912 -22.47 0.85 -39.70
C ALA A 912 -23.11 0.18 -38.47
N ALA A 913 -22.84 -1.11 -38.23
CA ALA A 913 -23.33 -1.84 -37.06
C ALA A 913 -22.52 -1.55 -35.79
N GLN A 914 -21.33 -0.96 -35.90
CA GLN A 914 -20.53 -0.60 -34.72
C GLN A 914 -21.18 0.55 -33.96
N GLU A 915 -21.28 0.42 -32.63
CA GLU A 915 -21.89 1.44 -31.77
C GLU A 915 -21.13 2.78 -31.84
N VAL A 916 -19.80 2.72 -31.95
CA VAL A 916 -18.91 3.88 -32.08
C VAL A 916 -18.96 4.54 -33.46
N ASN A 917 -19.57 3.89 -34.46
CA ASN A 917 -19.85 4.51 -35.75
C ASN A 917 -21.10 5.38 -35.62
N PHE A 918 -20.93 6.59 -35.08
CA PHE A 918 -22.04 7.52 -34.89
C PHE A 918 -22.66 7.94 -36.23
N ALA A 919 -21.87 8.02 -37.30
CA ALA A 919 -22.36 8.41 -38.62
C ALA A 919 -23.28 7.38 -39.29
N LYS A 920 -23.31 6.14 -38.78
CA LYS A 920 -24.02 4.99 -39.36
C LYS A 920 -23.68 4.74 -40.84
N TRP A 921 -22.48 5.16 -41.23
CA TRP A 921 -21.96 5.06 -42.59
C TRP A 921 -21.26 3.73 -42.81
N GLU A 922 -21.36 3.18 -44.01
CA GLU A 922 -20.55 2.03 -44.43
C GLU A 922 -20.14 2.17 -45.90
N ASN A 923 -18.96 1.64 -46.22
CA ASN A 923 -18.49 1.48 -47.60
C ASN A 923 -17.70 0.16 -47.71
N PRO A 924 -18.08 -0.77 -48.60
CA PRO A 924 -17.40 -2.06 -48.74
C PRO A 924 -15.93 -1.97 -49.18
N HIS A 925 -15.58 -0.99 -50.01
CA HIS A 925 -14.19 -0.76 -50.44
C HIS A 925 -13.33 -0.25 -49.28
N PHE A 926 -13.87 0.67 -48.48
CA PHE A 926 -13.22 1.15 -47.26
C PHE A 926 -12.96 -0.02 -46.29
N GLN A 927 -13.97 -0.86 -46.05
CA GLN A 927 -13.84 -2.04 -45.20
C GLN A 927 -12.72 -2.98 -45.69
N LYS A 928 -12.69 -3.29 -46.99
CA LYS A 928 -11.68 -4.16 -47.60
C LYS A 928 -10.27 -3.58 -47.46
N LEU A 929 -10.10 -2.26 -47.63
CA LEU A 929 -8.80 -1.59 -47.45
C LEU A 929 -8.31 -1.73 -46.01
N LEU A 930 -9.19 -1.51 -45.03
CA LEU A 930 -8.83 -1.69 -43.62
C LEU A 930 -8.43 -3.14 -43.34
N GLU A 931 -9.23 -4.12 -43.78
CA GLU A 931 -8.92 -5.55 -43.57
C GLU A 931 -7.60 -5.97 -44.24
N THR A 932 -7.30 -5.46 -45.43
CA THR A 932 -6.04 -5.71 -46.13
C THR A 932 -4.87 -5.06 -45.40
N SER A 933 -5.02 -3.81 -44.95
CA SER A 933 -4.00 -3.08 -44.20
C SER A 933 -3.68 -3.72 -42.84
N GLU A 934 -4.62 -4.46 -42.24
CA GLU A 934 -4.41 -5.23 -41.01
C GLU A 934 -3.63 -6.54 -41.24
N GLN A 935 -3.52 -7.00 -42.49
CA GLN A 935 -2.78 -8.22 -42.86
C GLN A 935 -1.40 -7.92 -43.46
N GLU A 936 -1.16 -6.66 -43.88
CA GLU A 936 0.06 -6.23 -44.55
C GLU A 936 1.24 -6.08 -43.58
N ALA A 937 2.35 -6.75 -43.87
CA ALA A 937 3.58 -6.68 -43.07
C ALA A 937 4.50 -5.54 -43.53
N ASN A 938 4.41 -5.11 -44.79
CA ASN A 938 5.22 -4.02 -45.32
C ASN A 938 4.65 -2.66 -44.90
N PRO A 939 5.38 -1.84 -44.12
CA PRO A 939 4.87 -0.57 -43.62
C PRO A 939 4.52 0.44 -44.71
N PHE A 940 5.21 0.43 -45.86
CA PHE A 940 4.94 1.35 -46.97
C PHE A 940 3.64 0.98 -47.69
N GLN A 941 3.43 -0.31 -47.97
CA GLN A 941 2.18 -0.78 -48.60
C GLN A 941 0.99 -0.57 -47.66
N ARG A 942 1.17 -0.85 -46.36
CA ARG A 942 0.17 -0.58 -45.34
C ARG A 942 -0.25 0.89 -45.34
N SER A 943 0.72 1.81 -45.36
CA SER A 943 0.45 3.26 -45.39
C SER A 943 -0.37 3.67 -46.63
N SER A 944 -0.04 3.10 -47.80
CA SER A 944 -0.80 3.35 -49.04
C SER A 944 -2.26 2.93 -48.96
N TYR A 945 -2.56 1.75 -48.38
CA TYR A 945 -3.95 1.31 -48.18
C TYR A 945 -4.72 2.23 -47.23
N LEU A 946 -4.06 2.74 -46.18
CA LEU A 946 -4.67 3.65 -45.21
C LEU A 946 -4.95 5.03 -45.81
N LEU A 947 -4.06 5.52 -46.68
CA LEU A 947 -4.28 6.76 -47.42
C LEU A 947 -5.50 6.65 -48.35
N GLN A 948 -5.63 5.56 -49.11
CA GLN A 948 -6.80 5.31 -49.96
C GLN A 948 -8.10 5.21 -49.15
N ALA A 949 -8.04 4.58 -47.96
CA ALA A 949 -9.20 4.51 -47.07
C ALA A 949 -9.60 5.90 -46.58
N GLU A 950 -8.63 6.73 -46.23
CA GLU A 950 -8.88 8.11 -45.82
C GLU A 950 -9.45 8.97 -46.96
N GLU A 951 -8.98 8.79 -48.20
CA GLU A 951 -9.52 9.47 -49.39
C GLU A 951 -11.00 9.15 -49.62
N ILE A 952 -11.42 7.90 -49.42
CA ILE A 952 -12.84 7.52 -49.49
C ILE A 952 -13.63 8.28 -48.40
N LEU A 953 -13.10 8.32 -47.18
CA LEU A 953 -13.73 9.01 -46.06
C LEU A 953 -13.86 10.52 -46.32
N SER A 954 -12.83 11.16 -46.89
CA SER A 954 -12.85 12.57 -47.25
C SER A 954 -13.75 12.87 -48.43
N ASN A 955 -13.89 11.96 -49.39
CA ASN A 955 -14.77 12.14 -50.54
C ASN A 955 -16.24 11.99 -50.16
N GLU A 956 -16.59 11.01 -49.33
CA GLU A 956 -17.97 10.76 -48.92
C GLU A 956 -18.44 11.62 -47.74
N MET A 957 -17.52 12.17 -46.94
CA MET A 957 -17.77 13.07 -45.82
C MET A 957 -18.88 12.64 -44.84
N PRO A 958 -18.85 11.42 -44.28
CA PRO A 958 -19.75 11.07 -43.17
C PRO A 958 -19.46 11.91 -41.91
N ILE A 959 -18.26 12.49 -41.83
CA ILE A 959 -17.80 13.40 -40.78
C ILE A 959 -17.10 14.61 -41.40
N ILE A 960 -17.03 15.70 -40.64
CA ILE A 960 -16.24 16.88 -40.97
C ILE A 960 -15.31 17.18 -39.79
N PRO A 961 -13.98 17.03 -39.94
CA PRO A 961 -13.04 17.49 -38.94
C PRO A 961 -13.09 19.01 -38.80
N LEU A 962 -13.11 19.52 -37.56
CA LEU A 962 -13.21 20.94 -37.26
C LEU A 962 -11.88 21.49 -36.71
N PHE A 963 -11.39 20.91 -35.62
CA PHE A 963 -10.13 21.32 -34.99
C PHE A 963 -9.46 20.20 -34.20
N TYR A 964 -8.14 20.30 -34.06
CA TYR A 964 -7.34 19.58 -33.08
C TYR A 964 -7.27 20.39 -31.79
N GLN A 965 -7.40 19.72 -30.66
CA GLN A 965 -7.25 20.34 -29.34
C GLN A 965 -6.01 19.78 -28.64
N ALA A 966 -5.08 20.67 -28.32
CA ALA A 966 -3.93 20.36 -27.49
C ALA A 966 -4.36 20.22 -26.02
N TYR A 967 -3.65 19.40 -25.26
CA TYR A 967 -3.71 19.51 -23.81
C TYR A 967 -3.01 20.77 -23.35
N GLN A 968 -3.52 21.40 -22.29
CA GLN A 968 -2.90 22.57 -21.71
C GLN A 968 -2.74 22.41 -20.21
N ALA A 969 -1.62 22.88 -19.71
CA ALA A 969 -1.36 22.97 -18.29
C ALA A 969 -0.70 24.29 -17.92
N LEU A 970 -1.08 24.82 -16.75
CA LEU A 970 -0.43 25.93 -16.09
C LEU A 970 0.56 25.34 -15.08
N ILE A 971 1.84 25.64 -15.27
CA ILE A 971 2.95 25.01 -14.53
C ILE A 971 3.91 26.09 -14.02
N LYS A 972 4.48 25.89 -12.84
CA LYS A 972 5.58 26.72 -12.33
C LYS A 972 6.83 26.62 -13.23
N LYS A 973 7.55 27.73 -13.44
CA LYS A 973 8.72 27.77 -14.34
C LYS A 973 9.89 26.90 -13.89
N ASP A 974 10.05 26.70 -12.58
CA ASP A 974 11.10 25.86 -11.99
C ASP A 974 10.89 24.37 -12.32
N ILE A 975 9.66 23.93 -12.62
CA ILE A 975 9.40 22.53 -12.94
C ILE A 975 9.77 22.23 -14.39
N HIS A 976 10.71 21.31 -14.54
CA HIS A 976 11.01 20.65 -15.80
C HIS A 976 10.22 19.36 -15.91
N VAL A 977 9.43 19.30 -16.97
CA VAL A 977 8.64 18.13 -17.31
C VAL A 977 9.09 17.65 -18.68
N VAL A 978 9.24 16.33 -18.82
CA VAL A 978 9.56 15.67 -20.08
C VAL A 978 8.25 15.30 -20.76
N PHE A 979 7.95 15.94 -21.90
CA PHE A 979 6.68 15.78 -22.61
C PHE A 979 6.83 14.85 -23.83
N ARG A 980 5.75 14.14 -24.19
CA ARG A 980 5.73 13.11 -25.25
C ARG A 980 5.08 13.60 -26.56
N LYS A 981 5.12 12.72 -27.58
CA LYS A 981 4.38 12.80 -28.85
C LYS A 981 2.84 12.85 -28.64
N PRO A 982 2.03 13.24 -29.65
CA PRO A 982 0.59 13.53 -29.51
C PRO A 982 -0.30 12.36 -29.04
N CYS A 983 0.18 11.11 -29.14
CA CYS A 983 -0.51 9.90 -28.68
C CYS A 983 0.23 9.21 -27.51
N GLY A 984 1.27 9.83 -26.97
CA GLY A 984 2.08 9.32 -25.88
C GLY A 984 1.50 9.72 -24.52
N PRO A 985 1.49 8.82 -23.52
CA PRO A 985 1.06 9.17 -22.15
C PRO A 985 2.02 10.17 -21.49
N PHE A 986 1.70 10.78 -20.34
CA PHE A 986 2.65 11.70 -19.69
C PHE A 986 3.71 10.92 -18.89
N ASN A 987 5.00 11.26 -19.01
CA ASN A 987 6.06 10.70 -18.16
C ASN A 987 6.43 11.65 -17.02
N ILE A 988 5.65 11.63 -15.95
CA ILE A 988 5.89 12.52 -14.80
C ILE A 988 7.05 12.03 -13.94
N ALA A 989 7.35 10.73 -13.97
CA ALA A 989 8.38 10.13 -13.13
C ALA A 989 9.79 10.74 -13.35
N ASN A 990 10.04 11.29 -14.55
CA ASN A 990 11.31 11.93 -14.91
C ASN A 990 11.28 13.47 -14.77
N SER A 991 10.23 14.04 -14.18
CA SER A 991 10.16 15.48 -13.93
C SER A 991 11.07 15.87 -12.76
N PHE A 992 11.51 17.12 -12.69
CA PHE A 992 12.36 17.64 -11.61
C PHE A 992 12.17 19.15 -11.45
N ARG A 993 12.47 19.72 -10.27
CA ARG A 993 12.57 21.18 -10.10
C ARG A 993 14.00 21.63 -10.40
N LYS A 994 14.15 22.68 -11.21
CA LYS A 994 15.40 23.41 -11.37
C LYS A 994 15.54 24.39 -10.22
N GLY A 995 16.53 24.15 -9.36
CA GLY A 995 16.75 25.01 -8.19
C GLY A 995 17.99 24.65 -7.37
N ASP A 996 18.38 23.37 -7.34
CA ASP A 996 19.62 22.94 -6.71
C ASP A 996 20.44 22.21 -7.77
N SER A 997 21.68 22.68 -7.97
CA SER A 997 22.66 22.09 -8.89
C SER A 997 22.73 20.57 -8.71
N ILE A 998 22.56 19.83 -9.81
CA ILE A 998 22.92 18.40 -9.90
C ILE A 998 24.39 18.23 -9.55
#